data_AF-A0A635R8T4-F1
#
_entry.id   AF-A0A635R8T4-F1
#
_cell.length_a   1.000
_cell.length_b   1.000
_cell.length_c   1.000
_cell.angle_alpha   90.00
_cell.angle_beta   90.00
_cell.angle_gamma   90.00
#
_symmetry.space_group_name_H-M   'P 1'
#
loop_
_entity.id
_entity.type
_entity.pdbx_description
1 polymer ?
#
loop_
_entity_poly.entity_id
_entity_poly.type
_entity_poly.pdbx_seq_one_letter_code
_entity_poly.pdbx_strand_id
1 'polypeptide(L)'
;MENWLVAHAIQKAWQRPYLDGVLNIAPFRLSPKTGAIGFFKHGRTPVALPKENTWWHAFAIDKLHVNWGNLAIPLNRWKKLSTCVNGFSTWMLVYNENGVSIPSEYVYFYRTSTGMVYMAIPQSDRYSWLEEDICYLRIYPGYSGGENAPYINPTTVEYFSPPNREQVQRVVDRYNLLKQQNKGYVEFWLNGELIDSPKTQDIKVWDDIDIRVDGRVRRIVEFRCGDLPTFMSTLDSKRKYLLHIPKKDGIWIFNNDAEIQLFWKGRGRYYHRHRHQAMRQLTWNDLAIPTERIAKYRNVFNESITDLDELVIRLIIRDDYLDITPLYNSSHVHDLYRLTDELIIDAMIGANANVTEWQAANLEQAAFNRLAAAKLENINRDLCTDAYGYNAVTRYAADTPQRLTLTEGGYRATLPALLAVNSTVYEYDGDGLLLEAHQNTGYDVYRARNANARIIEAIAGTKDDAVTIVDNADDFVINEGENVNLWLRKVIDDIPRDEYIEAVEGTDYERDGNKITWSVDRTRRHPTVIYDDRHLFFETTVAVREGEIRIPIMARNQEGNQRTLWIPMETVEVWLNGHPLVHGIDYHVIWPEIVVVCKSWVSDDEDNRIAVRCRGVTGTLRIPKHGFVSSGLLSNNSQFDCRDDKVIRVVAGGSLLLRDEVVFREDNTVGVNIVDDGYPYSVDDPTIPLRTMVTGDTYELRDAARDLDTRVENYMTHWFPTPPPENPVPLPHLYHLYSPTLNKIMWDYLNGILILREDDPDYRISTTQLDEIMERYKDLLPFDPAYIGYDKAFVKLHPHVKYETVEINELGFAFLDRVNERYLNGEVQLNQYLKIKG
;
A
#
# COMPACT_ATOMS: atom_id res chain seq x y z
N MET A 1 23.74 7.82 -0.71
CA MET A 1 22.55 7.76 0.16
C MET A 1 22.69 6.50 0.97
N GLU A 2 22.72 6.60 2.30
CA GLU A 2 23.01 5.47 3.21
C GLU A 2 21.87 4.45 3.32
N ASN A 3 20.64 4.77 2.90
CA ASN A 3 19.49 3.85 2.93
C ASN A 3 18.64 3.97 1.65
N TRP A 4 18.30 2.83 1.03
CA TRP A 4 17.54 2.76 -0.23
C TRP A 4 16.09 3.25 -0.07
N LEU A 5 15.42 2.94 1.04
CA LEU A 5 14.04 3.35 1.29
C LEU A 5 13.90 4.87 1.33
N VAL A 6 14.86 5.56 1.96
CA VAL A 6 14.94 7.02 1.97
C VAL A 6 15.13 7.57 0.55
N ALA A 7 16.01 6.96 -0.25
CA ALA A 7 16.23 7.36 -1.63
C ALA A 7 14.97 7.19 -2.49
N HIS A 8 14.28 6.06 -2.34
CA HIS A 8 13.02 5.77 -3.00
C HIS A 8 11.94 6.79 -2.61
N ALA A 9 11.80 7.09 -1.32
CA ALA A 9 10.85 8.07 -0.80
C ALA A 9 11.07 9.48 -1.37
N ILE A 10 12.31 9.97 -1.39
CA ILE A 10 12.68 11.28 -1.95
C ILE A 10 12.33 11.37 -3.44
N GLN A 11 12.48 10.27 -4.18
CA GLN A 11 12.22 10.23 -5.61
C GLN A 11 10.74 10.07 -5.95
N LYS A 12 9.99 9.27 -5.18
CA LYS A 12 8.68 8.74 -5.57
C LYS A 12 7.52 9.14 -4.65
N ALA A 13 7.74 9.42 -3.36
CA ALA A 13 6.67 9.78 -2.42
C ALA A 13 6.63 11.29 -2.10
N TRP A 14 7.80 11.90 -2.00
CA TRP A 14 7.95 13.26 -1.52
C TRP A 14 7.50 14.30 -2.55
N GLN A 15 6.59 15.20 -2.16
CA GLN A 15 5.99 16.23 -3.02
C GLN A 15 6.86 17.49 -3.13
N ARG A 16 8.04 17.52 -2.50
CA ARG A 16 9.05 18.59 -2.60
C ARG A 16 8.49 20.01 -2.41
N PRO A 17 7.69 20.27 -1.36
CA PRO A 17 6.96 21.54 -1.20
C PRO A 17 7.82 22.81 -1.17
N TYR A 18 9.13 22.66 -0.95
CA TYR A 18 10.08 23.78 -0.98
C TYR A 18 10.44 24.25 -2.41
N LEU A 19 10.27 23.39 -3.42
CA LEU A 19 10.55 23.72 -4.83
C LEU A 19 9.46 24.59 -5.45
N ASP A 20 8.23 24.51 -4.94
CA ASP A 20 7.08 25.25 -5.48
C ASP A 20 7.27 26.76 -5.38
N GLY A 21 8.17 27.25 -4.51
CA GLY A 21 8.50 28.67 -4.39
C GLY A 21 7.32 29.57 -4.01
N VAL A 22 6.28 28.97 -3.43
CA VAL A 22 5.05 29.64 -3.00
C VAL A 22 5.30 30.48 -1.76
N LEU A 23 4.87 31.74 -1.78
CA LEU A 23 5.14 32.70 -0.70
C LEU A 23 3.85 33.29 -0.12
N ASN A 24 3.80 33.35 1.21
CA ASN A 24 2.83 34.10 2.01
C ASN A 24 3.57 35.16 2.79
N ILE A 25 3.40 36.43 2.43
CA ILE A 25 4.16 37.54 2.99
C ILE A 25 3.19 38.53 3.64
N ALA A 26 3.54 39.02 4.82
CA ALA A 26 2.92 40.20 5.43
C ALA A 26 3.93 41.35 5.36
N PRO A 27 3.89 42.22 4.33
CA PRO A 27 4.88 43.27 4.16
C PRO A 27 4.87 44.27 5.32
N PHE A 28 6.04 44.72 5.75
CA PHE A 28 6.19 45.69 6.84
C PHE A 28 5.86 47.10 6.34
N ARG A 29 4.90 47.78 6.96
CA ARG A 29 4.52 49.15 6.56
C ARG A 29 5.62 50.16 6.91
N LEU A 30 6.03 50.95 5.92
CA LEU A 30 7.02 52.03 6.04
C LEU A 30 6.38 53.42 6.11
N SER A 31 5.24 53.61 5.45
CA SER A 31 4.50 54.88 5.51
C SER A 31 3.66 54.97 6.79
N PRO A 32 3.25 56.18 7.21
CA PRO A 32 2.13 56.35 8.13
C PRO A 32 0.86 55.63 7.65
N LYS A 33 -0.12 55.46 8.56
CA LYS A 33 -1.44 54.91 8.21
C LYS A 33 -2.12 55.72 7.11
N THR A 34 -2.01 57.05 7.16
CA THR A 34 -2.52 57.99 6.15
C THR A 34 -1.71 58.03 4.85
N GLY A 35 -0.67 57.20 4.70
CA GLY A 35 0.22 57.21 3.54
C GLY A 35 1.36 58.24 3.62
N ALA A 36 2.17 58.29 2.56
CA ALA A 36 3.30 59.20 2.36
C ALA A 36 3.28 59.79 0.94
N ILE A 37 3.96 60.92 0.74
CA ILE A 37 4.04 61.65 -0.54
C ILE A 37 5.50 61.93 -0.90
N GLY A 38 5.83 61.88 -2.19
CA GLY A 38 7.17 62.12 -2.73
C GLY A 38 8.15 60.96 -2.52
N PHE A 39 8.47 60.61 -1.28
CA PHE A 39 9.41 59.52 -0.95
C PHE A 39 9.09 58.86 0.39
N PHE A 40 9.66 57.68 0.63
CA PHE A 40 9.77 57.08 1.96
C PHE A 40 11.25 56.79 2.29
N LYS A 41 11.54 56.57 3.57
CA LYS A 41 12.89 56.23 4.04
C LYS A 41 12.89 54.84 4.66
N HIS A 42 13.82 54.02 4.20
CA HIS A 42 14.17 52.74 4.83
C HIS A 42 15.69 52.60 4.75
N GLY A 43 16.37 52.90 5.87
CA GLY A 43 17.81 53.16 5.88
C GLY A 43 18.16 54.61 5.52
N ARG A 44 19.38 54.84 4.99
CA ARG A 44 19.92 56.18 4.74
C ARG A 44 19.44 56.83 3.43
N THR A 45 19.11 56.02 2.42
CA THR A 45 18.75 56.52 1.09
C THR A 45 17.24 56.61 0.96
N PRO A 46 16.67 57.79 0.61
CA PRO A 46 15.24 57.90 0.33
C PRO A 46 14.89 57.20 -0.99
N VAL A 47 13.73 56.54 -1.03
CA VAL A 47 13.18 55.90 -2.23
C VAL A 47 11.98 56.71 -2.68
N ALA A 48 12.03 57.23 -3.91
CA ALA A 48 10.93 57.99 -4.50
C ALA A 48 9.70 57.10 -4.72
N LEU A 49 8.50 57.63 -4.47
CA LEU A 49 7.23 56.94 -4.71
C LEU A 49 6.89 56.89 -6.21
N PRO A 50 5.99 55.99 -6.66
CA PRO A 50 5.77 55.75 -8.09
C PRO A 50 5.29 56.96 -8.90
N LYS A 51 4.57 57.89 -8.27
CA LYS A 51 4.12 59.15 -8.89
C LYS A 51 4.30 60.31 -7.91
N GLU A 52 4.71 61.46 -8.43
CA GLU A 52 4.78 62.71 -7.67
C GLU A 52 3.38 63.22 -7.31
N ASN A 53 3.28 64.05 -6.27
CA ASN A 53 2.04 64.72 -5.84
C ASN A 53 0.83 63.81 -5.56
N THR A 54 1.07 62.53 -5.22
CA THR A 54 0.03 61.56 -4.85
C THR A 54 0.41 60.85 -3.55
N TRP A 55 -0.59 60.41 -2.79
CA TRP A 55 -0.40 59.70 -1.52
C TRP A 55 -0.30 58.19 -1.75
N TRP A 56 0.61 57.54 -1.02
CA TRP A 56 0.91 56.12 -1.17
C TRP A 56 1.12 55.45 0.19
N HIS A 57 0.62 54.24 0.32
CA HIS A 57 1.07 53.30 1.34
C HIS A 57 2.32 52.58 0.83
N ALA A 58 3.41 52.64 1.59
CA ALA A 58 4.68 52.01 1.24
C ALA A 58 4.99 50.88 2.23
N PHE A 59 5.52 49.77 1.72
CA PHE A 59 5.82 48.57 2.49
C PHE A 59 7.20 47.99 2.09
N ALA A 60 7.87 47.35 3.04
CA ALA A 60 9.03 46.51 2.83
C ALA A 60 8.62 45.03 2.78
N ILE A 61 9.05 44.33 1.72
CA ILE A 61 8.92 42.88 1.58
C ILE A 61 10.18 42.16 2.10
N ASP A 62 11.33 42.86 2.07
CA ASP A 62 12.69 42.36 2.37
C ASP A 62 13.41 41.75 1.14
N LYS A 63 14.59 41.15 1.36
CA LYS A 63 15.44 40.55 0.33
C LYS A 63 14.90 39.21 -0.12
N LEU A 64 14.26 39.20 -1.28
CA LEU A 64 13.93 37.98 -2.00
C LEU A 64 15.03 37.66 -3.02
N HIS A 65 15.44 36.39 -3.08
CA HIS A 65 16.37 35.94 -4.13
C HIS A 65 15.76 36.24 -5.51
N VAL A 66 16.59 36.62 -6.50
CA VAL A 66 16.11 37.07 -7.83
C VAL A 66 15.24 36.02 -8.51
N ASN A 67 15.57 34.74 -8.31
CA ASN A 67 14.90 33.62 -8.95
C ASN A 67 13.83 32.94 -8.05
N TRP A 68 13.72 33.29 -6.76
CA TRP A 68 12.69 32.72 -5.88
C TRP A 68 11.50 33.68 -5.73
N GLY A 69 10.27 33.15 -5.84
CA GLY A 69 9.05 33.96 -5.85
C GLY A 69 8.81 34.76 -7.14
N ASN A 70 9.61 34.52 -8.19
CA ASN A 70 9.45 35.07 -9.53
C ASN A 70 9.31 36.62 -9.61
N LEU A 71 10.00 37.37 -8.74
CA LEU A 71 10.05 38.86 -8.74
C LEU A 71 11.37 39.38 -9.32
N ALA A 72 11.72 38.92 -10.52
CA ALA A 72 12.91 39.33 -11.27
C ALA A 72 12.71 40.71 -11.95
N ILE A 73 12.38 41.73 -11.16
CA ILE A 73 12.12 43.08 -11.65
C ILE A 73 13.42 43.89 -11.81
N PRO A 74 13.48 44.84 -12.76
CA PRO A 74 14.64 45.71 -12.94
C PRO A 74 15.01 46.50 -11.68
N LEU A 75 16.31 46.68 -11.47
CA LEU A 75 16.81 47.45 -10.35
C LEU A 75 16.42 48.93 -10.45
N ASN A 76 16.11 49.50 -9.29
CA ASN A 76 15.82 50.90 -9.06
C ASN A 76 14.66 51.48 -9.89
N ARG A 77 13.68 50.65 -10.26
CA ARG A 77 12.50 51.05 -11.05
C ARG A 77 11.23 50.43 -10.49
N TRP A 78 10.16 51.22 -10.43
CA TRP A 78 8.83 50.72 -10.08
C TRP A 78 8.24 49.91 -11.23
N LYS A 79 7.65 48.76 -10.91
CA LYS A 79 6.92 47.89 -11.83
C LYS A 79 5.57 47.51 -11.25
N LYS A 80 4.51 47.61 -12.07
CA LYS A 80 3.16 47.22 -11.66
C LYS A 80 3.06 45.72 -11.45
N LEU A 81 2.20 45.30 -10.54
CA LEU A 81 1.86 43.89 -10.31
C LEU A 81 1.30 43.27 -11.60
N SER A 82 0.43 43.98 -12.32
CA SER A 82 -0.12 43.52 -13.62
C SER A 82 0.98 43.17 -14.63
N THR A 83 2.04 43.99 -14.71
CA THR A 83 3.20 43.72 -15.56
C THR A 83 4.01 42.51 -15.08
N CYS A 84 4.11 42.30 -13.77
CA CYS A 84 4.83 41.16 -13.20
C CYS A 84 4.06 39.85 -13.45
N VAL A 85 2.75 39.83 -13.21
CA VAL A 85 1.86 38.69 -13.50
C VAL A 85 1.98 38.28 -14.96
N ASN A 86 1.77 39.23 -15.89
CA ASN A 86 1.79 38.96 -17.32
C ASN A 86 3.19 38.61 -17.86
N GLY A 87 4.25 39.25 -17.32
CA GLY A 87 5.62 39.03 -17.78
C GLY A 87 6.26 37.75 -17.26
N PHE A 88 5.90 37.33 -16.05
CA PHE A 88 6.46 36.13 -15.41
C PHE A 88 5.49 34.94 -15.37
N SER A 89 4.30 35.09 -15.95
CA SER A 89 3.23 34.09 -15.93
C SER A 89 2.95 33.54 -14.52
N THR A 90 2.90 34.45 -13.54
CA THR A 90 2.83 34.13 -12.11
C THR A 90 1.51 34.58 -11.52
N TRP A 91 0.94 33.83 -10.59
CA TRP A 91 -0.26 34.25 -9.88
C TRP A 91 0.14 35.00 -8.62
N MET A 92 -0.34 36.23 -8.46
CA MET A 92 -0.02 37.08 -7.30
C MET A 92 -1.25 37.84 -6.83
N LEU A 93 -1.51 37.83 -5.53
CA LEU A 93 -2.67 38.51 -4.94
C LEU A 93 -2.24 39.35 -3.73
N VAL A 94 -2.67 40.60 -3.71
CA VAL A 94 -2.55 41.49 -2.54
C VAL A 94 -3.93 41.62 -1.91
N TYR A 95 -4.04 41.32 -0.61
CA TYR A 95 -5.32 41.20 0.07
C TYR A 95 -5.23 41.52 1.58
N ASN A 96 -6.37 41.70 2.24
CA ASN A 96 -6.49 41.81 3.70
C ASN A 96 -7.02 40.52 4.34
N GLU A 97 -7.09 40.46 5.67
CA GLU A 97 -7.60 39.29 6.42
C GLU A 97 -9.04 38.89 6.00
N ASN A 98 -9.83 39.84 5.52
CA ASN A 98 -11.20 39.63 5.03
C ASN A 98 -11.26 39.03 3.61
N GLY A 99 -10.13 38.83 2.93
CA GLY A 99 -10.07 38.27 1.59
C GLY A 99 -10.50 39.24 0.48
N VAL A 100 -10.46 40.55 0.76
CA VAL A 100 -10.66 41.63 -0.23
C VAL A 100 -9.30 42.00 -0.81
N SER A 101 -9.21 42.15 -2.13
CA SER A 101 -7.97 42.39 -2.85
C SER A 101 -7.79 43.84 -3.30
N ILE A 102 -6.57 44.20 -3.69
CA ILE A 102 -6.25 45.43 -4.43
C ILE A 102 -6.08 45.08 -5.92
N PRO A 103 -6.65 45.87 -6.86
CA PRO A 103 -6.40 45.70 -8.28
C PRO A 103 -4.92 45.70 -8.63
N SER A 104 -4.53 44.80 -9.52
CA SER A 104 -3.14 44.60 -9.93
C SER A 104 -2.49 45.84 -10.55
N GLU A 105 -3.29 46.74 -11.10
CA GLU A 105 -2.82 48.00 -11.69
C GLU A 105 -2.35 49.02 -10.65
N TYR A 106 -2.78 48.88 -9.39
CA TYR A 106 -2.50 49.81 -8.29
C TYR A 106 -1.34 49.35 -7.41
N VAL A 107 -0.90 48.10 -7.51
CA VAL A 107 0.23 47.59 -6.74
C VAL A 107 1.51 47.75 -7.55
N TYR A 108 2.55 48.31 -6.92
CA TYR A 108 3.86 48.51 -7.54
C TYR A 108 4.97 47.88 -6.71
N PHE A 109 5.93 47.23 -7.36
CA PHE A 109 7.15 46.70 -6.75
C PHE A 109 8.39 47.49 -7.18
N TYR A 110 9.37 47.58 -6.28
CA TYR A 110 10.67 48.20 -6.53
C TYR A 110 11.78 47.35 -5.93
N ARG A 111 12.86 47.13 -6.67
CA ARG A 111 14.03 46.40 -6.19
C ARG A 111 15.25 47.30 -6.13
N THR A 112 15.91 47.41 -4.98
CA THR A 112 17.18 48.15 -4.87
C THR A 112 18.36 47.34 -5.42
N SER A 113 19.48 48.00 -5.69
CA SER A 113 20.76 47.33 -6.02
C SER A 113 21.27 46.40 -4.92
N THR A 114 20.88 46.63 -3.66
CA THR A 114 21.19 45.76 -2.51
C THR A 114 20.23 44.56 -2.38
N GLY A 115 19.26 44.44 -3.29
CA GLY A 115 18.29 43.34 -3.34
C GLY A 115 17.04 43.52 -2.48
N MET A 116 16.86 44.66 -1.80
CA MET A 116 15.64 44.94 -1.03
C MET A 116 14.45 45.14 -1.96
N VAL A 117 13.32 44.53 -1.63
CA VAL A 117 12.06 44.70 -2.36
C VAL A 117 11.09 45.54 -1.55
N TYR A 118 10.53 46.56 -2.20
CA TYR A 118 9.47 47.41 -1.68
C TYR A 118 8.19 47.23 -2.48
N MET A 119 7.06 47.48 -1.81
CA MET A 119 5.74 47.54 -2.42
C MET A 119 5.10 48.90 -2.13
N ALA A 120 4.46 49.49 -3.12
CA ALA A 120 3.71 50.74 -2.97
C ALA A 120 2.31 50.61 -3.57
N ILE A 121 1.32 51.14 -2.86
CA ILE A 121 -0.10 51.12 -3.24
C ILE A 121 -0.66 52.54 -3.06
N PRO A 122 -1.34 53.15 -4.05
CA PRO A 122 -1.87 54.51 -3.90
C PRO A 122 -2.97 54.53 -2.85
N GLN A 123 -3.06 55.62 -2.09
CA GLN A 123 -4.19 55.83 -1.18
C GLN A 123 -5.47 56.04 -2.01
N SER A 124 -6.55 55.40 -1.58
CA SER A 124 -7.86 55.48 -2.23
C SER A 124 -8.96 55.22 -1.22
N ASP A 125 -10.01 56.03 -1.24
CA ASP A 125 -11.19 55.84 -0.38
C ASP A 125 -11.84 54.46 -0.58
N ARG A 126 -11.75 53.91 -1.81
CA ARG A 126 -12.25 52.57 -2.15
C ARG A 126 -11.49 51.45 -1.44
N TYR A 127 -10.22 51.68 -1.10
CA TYR A 127 -9.34 50.71 -0.44
C TYR A 127 -8.81 51.23 0.90
N SER A 128 -9.66 51.96 1.63
CA SER A 128 -9.35 52.56 2.93
C SER A 128 -8.98 51.54 4.01
N TRP A 129 -9.28 50.25 3.81
CA TRP A 129 -8.80 49.17 4.66
C TRP A 129 -7.27 49.16 4.76
N LEU A 130 -6.54 49.69 3.78
CA LEU A 130 -5.09 49.87 3.85
C LEU A 130 -4.65 50.83 4.95
N GLU A 131 -5.53 51.55 5.63
CA GLU A 131 -5.15 52.41 6.76
C GLU A 131 -5.08 51.63 8.08
N GLU A 132 -5.91 50.60 8.23
CA GLU A 132 -6.13 49.88 9.49
C GLU A 132 -5.79 48.39 9.42
N ASP A 133 -6.11 47.72 8.32
CA ASP A 133 -5.89 46.29 8.15
C ASP A 133 -4.43 45.96 7.81
N ILE A 134 -4.03 44.73 8.14
CA ILE A 134 -2.77 44.15 7.67
C ILE A 134 -2.91 43.81 6.19
N CYS A 135 -1.92 44.22 5.41
CA CYS A 135 -1.78 43.89 4.00
C CYS A 135 -0.97 42.61 3.84
N TYR A 136 -1.45 41.69 3.01
CA TYR A 136 -0.80 40.42 2.69
C TYR A 136 -0.53 40.32 1.20
N LEU A 137 0.53 39.59 0.86
CA LEU A 137 0.93 39.26 -0.50
C LEU A 137 1.08 37.74 -0.62
N ARG A 138 0.28 37.13 -1.49
CA ARG A 138 0.39 35.74 -1.90
C ARG A 138 1.05 35.69 -3.28
N ILE A 139 2.04 34.82 -3.44
CA ILE A 139 2.71 34.57 -4.71
C ILE A 139 2.72 33.07 -4.95
N TYR A 140 2.23 32.67 -6.11
CA TYR A 140 2.36 31.33 -6.66
C TYR A 140 3.14 31.44 -7.99
N PRO A 141 4.40 30.99 -8.04
CA PRO A 141 5.29 31.30 -9.14
C PRO A 141 4.91 30.60 -10.45
N GLY A 142 5.31 31.20 -11.56
CA GLY A 142 5.04 30.72 -12.92
C GLY A 142 6.07 29.71 -13.47
N TYR A 143 6.75 28.95 -12.61
CA TYR A 143 8.09 28.40 -12.87
C TYR A 143 8.32 27.48 -14.10
N SER A 144 7.41 26.98 -14.91
CA SER A 144 7.71 26.11 -16.08
C SER A 144 8.57 24.84 -15.87
N GLY A 145 9.04 24.46 -14.68
CA GLY A 145 9.62 23.12 -14.40
C GLY A 145 10.90 22.71 -15.16
N GLY A 146 11.46 23.56 -16.02
CA GLY A 146 12.62 23.25 -16.89
C GLY A 146 12.23 22.68 -18.26
N GLU A 147 13.22 22.21 -19.03
CA GLU A 147 13.01 21.75 -20.43
C GLU A 147 12.05 20.56 -20.59
N ASN A 148 11.80 19.80 -19.51
CA ASN A 148 10.99 18.58 -19.53
C ASN A 148 9.58 18.75 -18.93
N ALA A 149 9.20 19.96 -18.55
CA ALA A 149 7.89 20.18 -17.96
C ALA A 149 6.78 20.28 -19.02
N PRO A 150 5.54 19.88 -18.69
CA PRO A 150 4.41 20.06 -19.59
C PRO A 150 4.19 21.54 -19.94
N TYR A 151 3.64 21.80 -21.12
CA TYR A 151 3.24 23.14 -21.54
C TYR A 151 2.12 23.64 -20.63
N ILE A 152 2.36 24.75 -19.95
CA ILE A 152 1.39 25.39 -19.06
C ILE A 152 0.91 26.69 -19.72
N ASN A 153 -0.41 26.90 -19.72
CA ASN A 153 -0.98 28.14 -20.25
C ASN A 153 -0.51 29.34 -19.42
N PRO A 154 -0.25 30.49 -20.05
CA PRO A 154 0.22 31.65 -19.33
C PRO A 154 -0.85 32.18 -18.36
N THR A 155 -0.41 32.60 -17.17
CA THR A 155 -1.24 33.34 -16.23
C THR A 155 -1.23 34.82 -16.61
N THR A 156 -2.40 35.43 -16.73
CA THR A 156 -2.55 36.82 -17.16
C THR A 156 -3.57 37.60 -16.33
N VAL A 157 -3.45 38.93 -16.35
CA VAL A 157 -4.39 39.87 -15.75
C VAL A 157 -4.62 41.08 -16.63
N GLU A 158 -5.88 41.48 -16.75
CA GLU A 158 -6.35 42.64 -17.48
C GLU A 158 -7.13 43.56 -16.54
N TYR A 159 -6.70 44.83 -16.43
CA TYR A 159 -7.37 45.83 -15.61
C TYR A 159 -8.26 46.74 -16.47
N PHE A 160 -9.46 47.05 -15.96
CA PHE A 160 -10.41 47.96 -16.57
C PHE A 160 -10.98 48.94 -15.54
N SER A 161 -11.24 50.17 -15.98
CA SER A 161 -12.07 51.15 -15.26
C SER A 161 -13.03 51.81 -16.26
N PRO A 162 -14.19 51.20 -16.52
CA PRO A 162 -15.05 51.59 -17.65
C PRO A 162 -15.73 52.94 -17.40
N PRO A 163 -15.51 53.96 -18.26
CA PRO A 163 -16.04 55.32 -18.07
C PRO A 163 -17.50 55.50 -18.52
N ASN A 164 -18.12 54.49 -19.13
CA ASN A 164 -19.53 54.51 -19.56
C ASN A 164 -20.11 53.09 -19.66
N ARG A 165 -21.43 52.99 -19.87
CA ARG A 165 -22.16 51.71 -19.93
C ARG A 165 -21.78 50.82 -21.12
N GLU A 166 -21.38 51.40 -22.25
CA GLU A 166 -20.90 50.62 -23.41
C GLU A 166 -19.59 49.89 -23.05
N GLN A 167 -18.67 50.57 -22.38
CA GLN A 167 -17.42 49.96 -21.92
C GLN A 167 -17.66 48.89 -20.85
N VAL A 168 -18.66 49.07 -19.97
CA VAL A 168 -19.08 48.01 -19.03
C VAL A 168 -19.50 46.73 -19.78
N GLN A 169 -20.29 46.86 -20.85
CA GLN A 169 -20.68 45.70 -21.67
C GLN A 169 -19.45 45.02 -22.29
N ARG A 170 -18.51 45.79 -22.84
CA ARG A 170 -17.27 45.24 -23.43
C ARG A 170 -16.42 44.46 -22.42
N VAL A 171 -16.37 44.88 -21.16
CA VAL A 171 -15.63 44.16 -20.10
C VAL A 171 -16.31 42.82 -19.77
N VAL A 172 -17.64 42.79 -19.70
CA VAL A 172 -18.40 41.54 -19.53
C VAL A 172 -18.22 40.61 -20.72
N ASP A 173 -18.26 41.15 -21.95
CA ASP A 173 -18.00 40.38 -23.18
C ASP A 173 -16.57 39.81 -23.19
N ARG A 174 -15.59 40.59 -22.72
CA ARG A 174 -14.19 40.14 -22.59
C ARG A 174 -14.05 39.00 -21.59
N TYR A 175 -14.70 39.08 -20.43
CA TYR A 175 -14.74 37.99 -19.46
C TYR A 175 -15.33 36.70 -20.05
N ASN A 176 -16.47 36.81 -20.72
CA ASN A 176 -17.14 35.67 -21.36
C ASN A 176 -16.27 35.05 -22.47
N LEU A 177 -15.61 35.88 -23.27
CA LEU A 177 -14.67 35.43 -24.30
C LEU A 177 -13.50 34.64 -23.68
N LEU A 178 -12.90 35.15 -22.61
CA LEU A 178 -11.79 34.47 -21.93
C LEU A 178 -12.22 33.13 -21.33
N LYS A 179 -13.43 33.04 -20.76
CA LYS A 179 -13.99 31.74 -20.32
C LYS A 179 -14.19 30.77 -21.48
N GLN A 180 -14.72 31.25 -22.60
CA GLN A 180 -14.94 30.41 -23.79
C GLN A 180 -13.63 29.91 -24.42
N GLN A 181 -12.53 30.66 -24.29
CA GLN A 181 -11.21 30.22 -24.75
C GLN A 181 -10.65 29.03 -23.96
N ASN A 182 -11.13 28.82 -22.73
CA ASN A 182 -10.78 27.68 -21.87
C ASN A 182 -9.26 27.46 -21.72
N LYS A 183 -8.49 28.55 -21.54
CA LYS A 183 -7.02 28.54 -21.36
C LYS A 183 -6.59 28.65 -19.89
N GLY A 184 -7.43 28.16 -18.98
CA GLY A 184 -7.25 28.30 -17.54
C GLY A 184 -8.51 28.79 -16.83
N TYR A 185 -8.40 29.03 -15.53
CA TYR A 185 -9.51 29.55 -14.73
C TYR A 185 -9.60 31.07 -14.82
N VAL A 186 -10.79 31.58 -15.11
CA VAL A 186 -11.03 33.03 -15.26
C VAL A 186 -11.74 33.59 -14.03
N GLU A 187 -11.07 34.47 -13.31
CA GLU A 187 -11.60 35.21 -12.16
C GLU A 187 -12.04 36.62 -12.59
N PHE A 188 -13.10 37.11 -11.96
CA PHE A 188 -13.57 38.49 -12.13
C PHE A 188 -13.58 39.18 -10.77
N TRP A 189 -12.68 40.15 -10.60
CA TRP A 189 -12.56 40.94 -9.39
C TRP A 189 -13.14 42.34 -9.62
N LEU A 190 -14.19 42.69 -8.88
CA LEU A 190 -14.85 44.00 -8.91
C LEU A 190 -14.57 44.73 -7.59
N ASN A 191 -13.85 45.86 -7.65
CA ASN A 191 -13.46 46.66 -6.48
C ASN A 191 -12.82 45.82 -5.36
N GLY A 192 -12.03 44.80 -5.72
CA GLY A 192 -11.38 43.91 -4.76
C GLY A 192 -12.20 42.70 -4.30
N GLU A 193 -13.45 42.55 -4.77
CA GLU A 193 -14.32 41.41 -4.45
C GLU A 193 -14.43 40.45 -5.65
N LEU A 194 -14.49 39.15 -5.43
CA LEU A 194 -14.80 38.19 -6.50
C LEU A 194 -16.29 38.29 -6.87
N ILE A 195 -16.62 38.19 -8.15
CA ILE A 195 -17.99 38.10 -8.64
C ILE A 195 -18.14 36.83 -9.44
N ASP A 196 -19.11 36.00 -9.05
CA ASP A 196 -19.49 34.84 -9.85
C ASP A 196 -20.49 35.28 -10.93
N SER A 197 -20.20 34.94 -12.19
CA SER A 197 -21.07 35.25 -13.34
C SER A 197 -21.50 36.73 -13.44
N PRO A 198 -20.55 37.68 -13.58
CA PRO A 198 -20.81 39.12 -13.57
C PRO A 198 -21.78 39.57 -14.67
N LYS A 199 -22.73 40.42 -14.32
CA LYS A 199 -23.66 41.08 -15.25
C LYS A 199 -23.41 42.59 -15.29
N THR A 200 -23.82 43.24 -16.37
CA THR A 200 -23.64 44.70 -16.54
C THR A 200 -24.35 45.54 -15.48
N GLN A 201 -25.40 45.00 -14.85
CA GLN A 201 -26.12 45.64 -13.73
C GLN A 201 -25.31 45.64 -12.42
N ASP A 202 -24.38 44.70 -12.25
CA ASP A 202 -23.58 44.56 -11.04
C ASP A 202 -22.42 45.56 -10.99
N ILE A 203 -22.12 46.18 -12.14
CA ILE A 203 -20.96 47.03 -12.39
C ILE A 203 -21.40 48.48 -12.55
N LYS A 204 -20.78 49.39 -11.80
CA LYS A 204 -20.92 50.83 -11.95
C LYS A 204 -19.82 51.40 -12.84
N VAL A 205 -20.11 52.57 -13.40
CA VAL A 205 -19.11 53.34 -14.15
C VAL A 205 -17.98 53.73 -13.19
N TRP A 206 -16.73 53.62 -13.64
CA TRP A 206 -15.51 53.86 -12.86
C TRP A 206 -15.22 52.85 -11.73
N ASP A 207 -15.92 51.72 -11.69
CA ASP A 207 -15.48 50.59 -10.85
C ASP A 207 -14.14 50.04 -11.35
N ASP A 208 -13.34 49.52 -10.42
CA ASP A 208 -12.09 48.84 -10.73
C ASP A 208 -12.37 47.37 -11.01
N ILE A 209 -11.91 46.89 -12.16
CA ILE A 209 -12.13 45.50 -12.57
C ILE A 209 -10.79 44.87 -12.93
N ASP A 210 -10.48 43.74 -12.28
CA ASP A 210 -9.36 42.86 -12.62
C ASP A 210 -9.94 41.55 -13.18
N ILE A 211 -9.77 41.28 -14.48
CA ILE A 211 -10.03 39.95 -15.06
C ILE A 211 -8.71 39.18 -15.05
N ARG A 212 -8.68 38.05 -14.34
CA ARG A 212 -7.48 37.22 -14.23
C ARG A 212 -7.71 35.87 -14.88
N VAL A 213 -6.74 35.40 -15.65
CA VAL A 213 -6.72 34.04 -16.19
C VAL A 213 -5.57 33.31 -15.54
N ASP A 214 -5.88 32.34 -14.68
CA ASP A 214 -4.90 31.43 -14.10
C ASP A 214 -4.75 30.20 -14.99
N GLY A 215 -3.73 30.24 -15.85
CA GLY A 215 -3.44 29.19 -16.83
C GLY A 215 -2.94 27.88 -16.23
N ARG A 216 -2.63 27.85 -14.91
CA ARG A 216 -2.16 26.64 -14.22
C ARG A 216 -3.29 25.81 -13.62
N VAL A 217 -4.51 26.35 -13.56
CA VAL A 217 -5.63 25.65 -12.95
C VAL A 217 -6.06 24.49 -13.82
N ARG A 218 -5.92 23.28 -13.29
CA ARG A 218 -6.33 22.04 -13.94
C ARG A 218 -7.76 21.64 -13.58
N ARG A 219 -8.17 21.98 -12.35
CA ARG A 219 -9.44 21.50 -11.80
C ARG A 219 -10.03 22.50 -10.81
N ILE A 220 -11.35 22.61 -10.85
CA ILE A 220 -12.14 23.40 -9.90
C ILE A 220 -13.21 22.45 -9.36
N VAL A 221 -13.40 22.48 -8.05
CA VAL A 221 -14.45 21.71 -7.36
C VAL A 221 -15.17 22.64 -6.41
N GLU A 222 -16.49 22.55 -6.37
CA GLU A 222 -17.33 23.37 -5.50
C GLU A 222 -18.03 22.50 -4.47
N PHE A 223 -18.04 22.98 -3.23
CA PHE A 223 -18.69 22.32 -2.11
C PHE A 223 -19.64 23.30 -1.45
N ARG A 224 -20.88 22.90 -1.25
CA ARG A 224 -21.82 23.63 -0.40
C ARG A 224 -21.60 23.22 1.05
N CYS A 225 -21.43 24.17 1.96
CA CYS A 225 -21.12 23.89 3.36
C CYS A 225 -22.15 22.98 4.06
N GLY A 226 -23.45 23.10 3.73
CA GLY A 226 -24.51 22.27 4.31
C GLY A 226 -24.44 20.79 3.93
N ASP A 227 -23.76 20.48 2.82
CA ASP A 227 -23.61 19.12 2.31
C ASP A 227 -22.30 18.47 2.80
N LEU A 228 -21.43 19.24 3.46
CA LEU A 228 -20.10 18.78 3.85
C LEU A 228 -20.13 18.05 5.20
N PRO A 229 -19.62 16.80 5.24
CA PRO A 229 -19.38 16.13 6.49
C PRO A 229 -18.29 16.84 7.30
N THR A 230 -18.31 16.60 8.61
CA THR A 230 -17.32 17.16 9.52
C THR A 230 -16.72 16.11 10.42
N PHE A 231 -15.45 16.30 10.78
CA PHE A 231 -14.77 15.48 11.79
C PHE A 231 -14.05 16.37 12.81
N MET A 232 -13.68 15.80 13.95
CA MET A 232 -12.84 16.46 14.94
C MET A 232 -11.38 16.11 14.68
N SER A 233 -10.55 17.10 14.37
CA SER A 233 -9.11 16.92 14.24
C SER A 233 -8.47 16.68 15.59
N THR A 234 -7.72 15.59 15.70
CA THR A 234 -6.86 15.28 16.84
C THR A 234 -5.57 16.12 16.84
N LEU A 235 -5.12 16.58 15.65
CA LEU A 235 -3.87 17.32 15.49
C LEU A 235 -3.96 18.77 16.02
N ASP A 236 -5.11 19.42 15.83
CA ASP A 236 -5.31 20.81 16.27
C ASP A 236 -6.53 21.03 17.17
N SER A 237 -7.25 19.96 17.55
CA SER A 237 -8.44 20.02 18.41
C SER A 237 -9.55 20.92 17.83
N LYS A 238 -9.73 20.90 16.50
CA LYS A 238 -10.74 21.69 15.80
C LYS A 238 -11.67 20.84 14.95
N ARG A 239 -12.93 21.27 14.89
CA ARG A 239 -13.90 20.73 13.92
C ARG A 239 -13.54 21.21 12.51
N LYS A 240 -13.49 20.29 11.56
CA LYS A 240 -13.14 20.56 10.16
C LYS A 240 -14.17 20.01 9.21
N TYR A 241 -14.37 20.70 8.09
CA TYR A 241 -15.05 20.17 6.92
C TYR A 241 -14.12 19.21 6.19
N LEU A 242 -14.63 18.04 5.82
CA LEU A 242 -13.97 17.07 4.93
C LEU A 242 -14.27 17.48 3.48
N LEU A 243 -13.22 17.79 2.72
CA LEU A 243 -13.31 18.12 1.30
C LEU A 243 -12.84 16.91 0.48
N HIS A 244 -13.74 15.97 0.23
CA HIS A 244 -13.49 14.85 -0.68
C HIS A 244 -13.63 15.32 -2.13
N ILE A 245 -12.55 15.22 -2.89
CA ILE A 245 -12.53 15.67 -4.29
C ILE A 245 -12.96 14.47 -5.15
N PRO A 246 -14.04 14.54 -5.95
CA PRO A 246 -14.52 13.38 -6.69
C PRO A 246 -13.43 12.72 -7.54
N LYS A 247 -13.40 11.39 -7.64
CA LYS A 247 -12.33 10.69 -8.37
C LYS A 247 -12.28 11.10 -9.85
N LYS A 248 -11.07 11.29 -10.39
CA LYS A 248 -10.89 11.64 -11.82
C LYS A 248 -9.59 11.11 -12.43
N ASP A 249 -8.47 11.83 -12.23
CA ASP A 249 -7.22 11.59 -12.97
C ASP A 249 -6.16 10.81 -12.18
N GLY A 250 -6.40 10.50 -10.90
CA GLY A 250 -5.46 9.71 -10.10
C GLY A 250 -4.17 10.44 -9.73
N ILE A 251 -4.10 11.76 -9.98
CA ILE A 251 -2.93 12.59 -9.71
C ILE A 251 -3.06 13.20 -8.31
N TRP A 252 -1.97 13.17 -7.55
CA TRP A 252 -1.92 13.77 -6.22
C TRP A 252 -2.34 15.26 -6.25
N ILE A 253 -3.21 15.65 -5.32
CA ILE A 253 -3.63 17.02 -5.07
C ILE A 253 -2.97 17.47 -3.79
N PHE A 254 -1.80 18.08 -3.92
CA PHE A 254 -1.06 18.54 -2.75
C PHE A 254 -1.60 19.89 -2.29
N ASN A 255 -1.71 20.07 -0.97
CA ASN A 255 -2.37 21.25 -0.43
C ASN A 255 -1.69 22.57 -0.86
N ASN A 256 -0.39 22.61 -1.17
CA ASN A 256 0.26 23.86 -1.62
C ASN A 256 -0.25 24.36 -2.96
N ASP A 257 -0.73 23.47 -3.82
CA ASP A 257 -1.23 23.77 -5.17
C ASP A 257 -2.71 24.10 -5.22
N ALA A 258 -3.36 24.12 -4.05
CA ALA A 258 -4.77 24.45 -3.91
C ALA A 258 -5.01 25.86 -3.32
N GLU A 259 -5.96 26.58 -3.89
CA GLU A 259 -6.49 27.84 -3.33
C GLU A 259 -8.00 27.73 -3.11
N ILE A 260 -8.53 28.55 -2.21
CA ILE A 260 -9.95 28.52 -1.85
C ILE A 260 -10.58 29.90 -2.04
N GLN A 261 -11.76 29.89 -2.64
CA GLN A 261 -12.65 31.04 -2.74
C GLN A 261 -13.97 30.71 -2.05
N LEU A 262 -14.50 31.65 -1.25
CA LEU A 262 -15.80 31.51 -0.60
C LEU A 262 -16.82 32.34 -1.35
N PHE A 263 -17.96 31.77 -1.71
CA PHE A 263 -19.04 32.45 -2.41
C PHE A 263 -20.34 32.48 -1.60
N TRP A 264 -20.90 33.67 -1.48
CA TRP A 264 -22.20 33.95 -0.88
C TRP A 264 -23.03 34.81 -1.85
N LYS A 265 -24.16 34.28 -2.33
CA LYS A 265 -25.08 34.99 -3.26
C LYS A 265 -24.38 35.66 -4.45
N GLY A 266 -23.43 34.95 -5.08
CA GLY A 266 -22.67 35.42 -6.24
C GLY A 266 -21.54 36.41 -5.94
N ARG A 267 -21.34 36.80 -4.67
CA ARG A 267 -20.20 37.59 -4.20
C ARG A 267 -19.17 36.65 -3.58
N GLY A 268 -17.89 36.89 -3.81
CA GLY A 268 -16.81 36.04 -3.34
C GLY A 268 -15.73 36.74 -2.53
N ARG A 269 -15.03 35.97 -1.71
CA ARG A 269 -13.86 36.36 -0.91
C ARG A 269 -12.74 35.34 -1.08
N TYR A 270 -11.49 35.80 -1.04
CA TYR A 270 -10.35 34.90 -0.97
C TYR A 270 -10.23 34.28 0.43
N TYR A 271 -10.18 32.96 0.50
CA TYR A 271 -9.86 32.27 1.75
C TYR A 271 -8.35 32.10 1.85
N HIS A 272 -7.74 32.95 2.66
CA HIS A 272 -6.30 32.97 2.80
C HIS A 272 -5.78 31.80 3.65
N ARG A 273 -4.50 31.45 3.48
CA ARG A 273 -3.86 30.29 4.14
C ARG A 273 -2.59 30.68 4.91
N HIS A 274 -2.70 31.66 5.82
CA HIS A 274 -1.54 32.16 6.58
C HIS A 274 -0.89 31.14 7.52
N ARG A 275 -1.64 30.11 7.94
CA ARG A 275 -1.18 29.06 8.84
C ARG A 275 -1.50 27.71 8.25
N HIS A 276 -0.65 26.72 8.50
CA HIS A 276 -0.88 25.33 8.05
C HIS A 276 -2.24 24.77 8.50
N GLN A 277 -2.75 25.15 9.67
CA GLN A 277 -4.09 24.75 10.13
C GLN A 277 -5.25 25.25 9.24
N ALA A 278 -5.02 26.23 8.36
CA ALA A 278 -6.08 26.76 7.48
C ALA A 278 -6.53 25.74 6.44
N MET A 279 -5.67 24.78 6.08
CA MET A 279 -5.99 23.69 5.17
C MET A 279 -5.03 22.52 5.40
N ARG A 280 -5.57 21.31 5.56
CA ARG A 280 -4.82 20.09 5.89
C ARG A 280 -5.00 19.04 4.80
N GLN A 281 -3.98 18.23 4.61
CA GLN A 281 -4.01 17.06 3.73
C GLN A 281 -4.59 15.88 4.52
N LEU A 282 -5.47 15.08 3.91
CA LEU A 282 -5.97 13.84 4.50
C LEU A 282 -5.51 12.61 3.70
N THR A 283 -5.63 12.67 2.38
CA THR A 283 -5.10 11.64 1.47
C THR A 283 -4.44 12.32 0.29
N TRP A 284 -4.10 11.59 -0.77
CA TRP A 284 -3.64 12.19 -2.01
C TRP A 284 -4.71 13.03 -2.73
N ASN A 285 -6.00 12.88 -2.41
CA ASN A 285 -7.10 13.57 -3.11
C ASN A 285 -8.20 14.11 -2.15
N ASP A 286 -7.91 14.16 -0.86
CA ASP A 286 -8.79 14.72 0.17
C ASP A 286 -8.10 15.80 0.99
N LEU A 287 -8.83 16.89 1.25
CA LEU A 287 -8.37 18.03 2.05
C LEU A 287 -9.34 18.31 3.20
N ALA A 288 -8.90 19.11 4.17
CA ALA A 288 -9.77 19.56 5.26
C ALA A 288 -9.55 21.03 5.62
N ILE A 289 -10.61 21.71 6.03
CA ILE A 289 -10.55 23.12 6.48
C ILE A 289 -11.35 23.34 7.78
N PRO A 290 -10.90 24.21 8.72
CA PRO A 290 -11.60 24.45 9.98
C PRO A 290 -12.95 25.17 9.80
N THR A 291 -14.00 24.64 10.42
CA THR A 291 -15.36 25.22 10.35
C THR A 291 -15.42 26.59 11.05
N GLU A 292 -14.70 26.74 12.17
CA GLU A 292 -14.59 28.00 12.92
C GLU A 292 -14.06 29.16 12.06
N ARG A 293 -13.23 28.85 11.06
CA ARG A 293 -12.62 29.85 10.19
C ARG A 293 -13.61 30.32 9.14
N ILE A 294 -14.42 29.42 8.61
CA ILE A 294 -15.55 29.75 7.74
C ILE A 294 -16.56 30.64 8.49
N ALA A 295 -16.84 30.34 9.75
CA ALA A 295 -17.76 31.14 10.57
C ALA A 295 -17.31 32.61 10.75
N LYS A 296 -16.00 32.92 10.69
CA LYS A 296 -15.49 34.31 10.76
C LYS A 296 -15.90 35.18 9.59
N TYR A 297 -16.22 34.57 8.43
CA TYR A 297 -16.62 35.31 7.24
C TYR A 297 -18.09 35.77 7.28
N ARG A 298 -18.89 35.39 8.29
CA ARG A 298 -20.33 35.74 8.40
C ARG A 298 -20.61 37.23 8.20
N ASN A 299 -19.76 38.08 8.78
CA ASN A 299 -19.94 39.53 8.78
C ASN A 299 -19.04 40.27 7.78
N VAL A 300 -18.32 39.53 6.93
CA VAL A 300 -17.33 40.08 5.99
C VAL A 300 -17.94 40.40 4.62
N PHE A 301 -19.05 39.75 4.28
CA PHE A 301 -19.82 40.04 3.07
C PHE A 301 -20.74 41.26 3.28
N ASN A 302 -20.96 42.03 2.22
CA ASN A 302 -21.86 43.19 2.26
C ASN A 302 -23.29 42.81 2.64
N GLU A 303 -23.75 41.66 2.15
CA GLU A 303 -24.91 40.97 2.69
C GLU A 303 -24.42 39.90 3.66
N SER A 304 -24.73 40.04 4.94
CA SER A 304 -24.29 39.09 5.96
C SER A 304 -24.77 37.67 5.64
N ILE A 305 -23.94 36.69 5.94
CA ILE A 305 -24.31 35.28 5.77
C ILE A 305 -25.33 34.93 6.85
N THR A 306 -26.58 34.72 6.43
CA THR A 306 -27.68 34.33 7.33
C THR A 306 -27.67 32.84 7.63
N ASP A 307 -27.24 32.04 6.67
CA ASP A 307 -27.09 30.60 6.78
C ASP A 307 -25.74 30.16 6.21
N LEU A 308 -24.91 29.54 7.05
CA LEU A 308 -23.61 29.04 6.60
C LEU A 308 -23.75 27.86 5.63
N ASP A 309 -24.87 27.14 5.68
CA ASP A 309 -25.07 25.93 4.89
C ASP A 309 -25.24 26.25 3.40
N GLU A 310 -25.66 27.47 3.07
CA GLU A 310 -25.76 28.00 1.70
C GLU A 310 -24.43 28.56 1.16
N LEU A 311 -23.40 28.69 1.99
CA LEU A 311 -22.08 29.15 1.55
C LEU A 311 -21.42 28.09 0.65
N VAL A 312 -20.82 28.54 -0.46
CA VAL A 312 -20.08 27.66 -1.37
C VAL A 312 -18.57 27.87 -1.20
N ILE A 313 -17.85 26.77 -0.99
CA ILE A 313 -16.39 26.68 -1.00
C ILE A 313 -15.97 26.22 -2.40
N ARG A 314 -15.32 27.11 -3.15
CA ARG A 314 -14.70 26.77 -4.45
C ARG A 314 -13.22 26.47 -4.23
N LEU A 315 -12.86 25.21 -4.41
CA LEU A 315 -11.49 24.71 -4.39
C LEU A 315 -10.89 24.80 -5.80
N ILE A 316 -9.75 25.48 -5.91
CA ILE A 316 -9.01 25.69 -7.16
C ILE A 316 -7.73 24.88 -7.06
N ILE A 317 -7.53 23.93 -7.96
CA ILE A 317 -6.38 23.03 -7.97
C ILE A 317 -5.52 23.33 -9.18
N ARG A 318 -4.24 23.61 -8.95
CA ARG A 318 -3.24 23.84 -10.01
C ARG A 318 -2.50 22.56 -10.36
N ASP A 319 -1.96 22.53 -11.58
CA ASP A 319 -0.99 21.51 -11.99
C ASP A 319 0.30 21.67 -11.18
N ASP A 320 0.71 20.58 -10.54
CA ASP A 320 2.07 20.39 -10.03
C ASP A 320 2.98 19.96 -11.19
N TYR A 321 4.25 20.35 -11.14
CA TYR A 321 5.29 19.89 -12.05
C TYR A 321 5.67 18.42 -11.79
N LEU A 322 5.32 17.89 -10.62
CA LEU A 322 5.57 16.52 -10.21
C LEU A 322 4.31 15.68 -10.47
N ASP A 323 4.28 14.99 -11.60
CA ASP A 323 3.21 14.03 -11.92
C ASP A 323 3.43 12.71 -11.15
N ILE A 324 3.32 12.79 -9.82
CA ILE A 324 3.57 11.68 -8.91
C ILE A 324 2.25 10.96 -8.61
N THR A 325 2.18 9.71 -9.03
CA THR A 325 1.09 8.81 -8.66
C THR A 325 1.15 8.49 -7.15
N PRO A 326 0.00 8.43 -6.46
CA PRO A 326 -0.07 7.94 -5.09
C PRO A 326 0.58 6.56 -4.95
N LEU A 327 1.46 6.42 -3.97
CA LEU A 327 2.09 5.14 -3.65
C LEU A 327 1.28 4.36 -2.61
N TYR A 328 1.54 3.06 -2.56
CA TYR A 328 1.14 2.22 -1.45
C TYR A 328 1.75 2.75 -0.15
N ASN A 329 0.96 2.67 0.91
CA ASN A 329 1.28 3.24 2.21
C ASN A 329 0.64 2.38 3.31
N SER A 330 1.12 2.59 4.52
CA SER A 330 0.73 1.84 5.72
C SER A 330 -0.74 1.98 6.12
N SER A 331 -1.52 2.85 5.45
CA SER A 331 -2.94 3.08 5.75
C SER A 331 -3.89 2.53 4.69
N HIS A 332 -3.41 1.74 3.72
CA HIS A 332 -4.25 1.12 2.68
C HIS A 332 -5.15 2.11 1.92
N VAL A 333 -4.67 3.34 1.69
CA VAL A 333 -5.48 4.36 1.00
C VAL A 333 -5.81 3.95 -0.44
N HIS A 334 -5.01 3.07 -1.05
CA HIS A 334 -5.31 2.52 -2.38
C HIS A 334 -6.60 1.67 -2.37
N ASP A 335 -6.83 0.87 -1.33
CA ASP A 335 -8.06 0.08 -1.16
C ASP A 335 -9.28 0.97 -0.85
N LEU A 336 -9.11 2.00 0.00
CA LEU A 336 -10.15 3.00 0.26
C LEU A 336 -10.69 3.59 -1.07
N TYR A 337 -9.80 3.88 -2.00
CA TYR A 337 -10.14 4.51 -3.28
C TYR A 337 -10.73 3.56 -4.34
N ARG A 338 -10.83 2.25 -4.04
CA ARG A 338 -11.63 1.30 -4.84
C ARG A 338 -13.14 1.53 -4.62
N LEU A 339 -13.56 2.05 -3.47
CA LEU A 339 -14.96 2.36 -3.14
C LEU A 339 -15.52 3.54 -3.96
N THR A 340 -16.85 3.70 -4.04
CA THR A 340 -17.46 4.90 -4.66
C THR A 340 -17.17 6.16 -3.84
N ASP A 341 -17.30 7.34 -4.43
CA ASP A 341 -17.02 8.62 -3.74
C ASP A 341 -17.88 8.77 -2.47
N GLU A 342 -19.14 8.31 -2.47
CA GLU A 342 -20.00 8.33 -1.28
C GLU A 342 -19.47 7.40 -0.17
N LEU A 343 -19.03 6.20 -0.54
CA LEU A 343 -18.53 5.20 0.41
C LEU A 343 -17.15 5.57 0.99
N ILE A 344 -16.32 6.30 0.23
CA ILE A 344 -15.08 6.89 0.75
C ILE A 344 -15.40 7.88 1.86
N ILE A 345 -16.35 8.78 1.62
CA ILE A 345 -16.78 9.76 2.61
C ILE A 345 -17.30 9.07 3.88
N ASP A 346 -18.16 8.05 3.73
CA ASP A 346 -18.71 7.28 4.85
C ASP A 346 -17.61 6.60 5.69
N ALA A 347 -16.61 5.99 5.04
CA ALA A 347 -15.45 5.43 5.72
C ALA A 347 -14.65 6.50 6.48
N MET A 348 -14.45 7.67 5.88
CA MET A 348 -13.67 8.77 6.48
C MET A 348 -14.34 9.43 7.69
N ILE A 349 -15.67 9.41 7.76
CA ILE A 349 -16.41 9.89 8.95
C ILE A 349 -16.63 8.78 9.99
N GLY A 350 -16.21 7.55 9.72
CA GLY A 350 -16.33 6.40 10.62
C GLY A 350 -17.72 5.76 10.62
N ALA A 351 -18.53 5.95 9.58
CA ALA A 351 -19.80 5.25 9.45
C ALA A 351 -19.54 3.79 9.06
N ASN A 352 -19.98 2.84 9.88
CA ASN A 352 -19.88 1.39 9.64
C ASN A 352 -18.46 0.83 9.39
N ALA A 353 -17.40 1.60 9.69
CA ALA A 353 -16.02 1.21 9.39
C ALA A 353 -15.25 0.79 10.64
N ASN A 354 -14.87 -0.50 10.71
CA ASN A 354 -13.90 -1.02 11.68
C ASN A 354 -12.44 -0.67 11.32
N VAL A 355 -12.22 -0.01 10.18
CA VAL A 355 -10.91 0.46 9.71
C VAL A 355 -10.66 1.88 10.20
N THR A 356 -10.08 2.00 11.39
CA THR A 356 -9.83 3.30 12.04
C THR A 356 -8.86 4.17 11.26
N GLU A 357 -7.93 3.58 10.51
CA GLU A 357 -6.90 4.22 9.72
C GLU A 357 -7.48 5.11 8.63
N TRP A 358 -8.67 4.77 8.12
CA TRP A 358 -9.38 5.54 7.10
C TRP A 358 -10.16 6.72 7.66
N GLN A 359 -10.31 6.84 8.98
CA GLN A 359 -10.99 7.99 9.57
C GLN A 359 -10.18 9.26 9.31
N ALA A 360 -10.85 10.34 8.91
CA ALA A 360 -10.21 11.60 8.54
C ALA A 360 -9.28 12.16 9.63
N ALA A 361 -9.63 11.95 10.91
CA ALA A 361 -8.79 12.36 12.04
C ALA A 361 -7.43 11.64 12.08
N ASN A 362 -7.39 10.37 11.70
CA ASN A 362 -6.17 9.55 11.67
C ASN A 362 -5.39 9.79 10.37
N LEU A 363 -6.09 9.87 9.24
CA LEU A 363 -5.50 10.23 7.94
C LEU A 363 -4.74 11.56 7.97
N GLU A 364 -5.28 12.57 8.67
CA GLU A 364 -4.60 13.87 8.82
C GLU A 364 -3.22 13.76 9.48
N GLN A 365 -3.02 12.78 10.36
CA GLN A 365 -1.76 12.54 11.07
C GLN A 365 -0.88 11.48 10.41
N ALA A 366 -1.41 10.80 9.38
CA ALA A 366 -0.78 9.63 8.80
C ALA A 366 0.64 9.92 8.29
N ALA A 367 1.52 8.94 8.46
CA ALA A 367 2.94 9.10 8.18
C ALA A 367 3.23 9.41 6.70
N PHE A 368 2.45 8.85 5.77
CA PHE A 368 2.60 9.15 4.34
C PHE A 368 2.33 10.63 4.01
N ASN A 369 1.39 11.28 4.69
CA ASN A 369 1.15 12.73 4.53
C ASN A 369 2.28 13.55 5.12
N ARG A 370 2.81 13.15 6.28
CA ARG A 370 3.99 13.79 6.89
C ARG A 370 5.20 13.69 5.97
N LEU A 371 5.43 12.52 5.37
CA LEU A 371 6.50 12.26 4.41
C LEU A 371 6.36 13.13 3.16
N ALA A 372 5.16 13.15 2.55
CA ALA A 372 4.86 13.98 1.38
C ALA A 372 5.17 15.46 1.62
N ALA A 373 4.84 15.98 2.81
CA ALA A 373 5.03 17.37 3.20
C ALA A 373 6.37 17.69 3.91
N ALA A 374 7.24 16.70 4.11
CA ALA A 374 8.45 16.86 4.91
C ALA A 374 9.45 17.85 4.29
N LYS A 375 10.28 18.46 5.14
CA LYS A 375 11.55 19.04 4.68
C LYS A 375 12.52 17.92 4.37
N LEU A 376 13.40 18.10 3.39
CA LEU A 376 14.37 17.08 2.97
C LEU A 376 15.17 16.51 4.14
N GLU A 377 15.63 17.38 5.05
CA GLU A 377 16.40 17.01 6.25
C GLU A 377 15.62 16.14 7.25
N ASN A 378 14.29 16.16 7.20
CA ASN A 378 13.41 15.38 8.07
C ASN A 378 13.00 14.03 7.45
N ILE A 379 13.40 13.75 6.19
CA ILE A 379 13.12 12.48 5.54
C ILE A 379 14.21 11.50 5.98
N ASN A 380 13.90 10.72 7.03
CA ASN A 380 14.76 9.69 7.57
C ASN A 380 14.12 8.29 7.42
N ARG A 381 14.88 7.25 7.77
CA ARG A 381 14.44 5.85 7.64
C ARG A 381 13.18 5.56 8.47
N ASP A 382 13.09 6.13 9.66
CA ASP A 382 11.95 5.91 10.57
C ASP A 382 10.65 6.45 9.96
N LEU A 383 10.65 7.70 9.51
CA LEU A 383 9.49 8.30 8.86
C LEU A 383 9.09 7.55 7.58
N CYS A 384 10.08 7.05 6.82
CA CYS A 384 9.79 6.22 5.65
C CYS A 384 9.19 4.87 6.06
N THR A 385 9.72 4.23 7.10
CA THR A 385 9.19 2.96 7.61
C THR A 385 7.73 3.11 8.05
N ASP A 386 7.42 4.16 8.83
CA ASP A 386 6.04 4.46 9.26
C ASP A 386 5.11 4.75 8.06
N ALA A 387 5.61 5.45 7.04
CA ALA A 387 4.82 5.89 5.90
C ALA A 387 4.46 4.74 4.93
N TYR A 388 5.43 3.88 4.65
CA TYR A 388 5.25 2.75 3.73
C TYR A 388 4.64 1.54 4.46
N GLY A 389 5.06 1.25 5.69
CA GLY A 389 4.68 0.02 6.39
C GLY A 389 5.29 -1.24 5.77
N TYR A 390 4.98 -2.41 6.34
CA TYR A 390 5.54 -3.68 5.88
C TYR A 390 5.16 -3.99 4.42
N ASN A 391 3.86 -4.02 4.10
CA ASN A 391 3.35 -4.40 2.78
C ASN A 391 4.04 -3.59 1.68
N ALA A 392 3.89 -2.26 1.69
CA ALA A 392 4.42 -1.42 0.62
C ALA A 392 5.95 -1.56 0.46
N VAL A 393 6.71 -1.70 1.57
CA VAL A 393 8.16 -1.93 1.46
C VAL A 393 8.44 -3.27 0.78
N THR A 394 7.73 -4.35 1.13
CA THR A 394 7.91 -5.64 0.43
C THR A 394 7.65 -5.49 -1.07
N ARG A 395 6.57 -4.79 -1.46
CA ARG A 395 6.20 -4.58 -2.85
C ARG A 395 7.22 -3.75 -3.63
N TYR A 396 7.85 -2.75 -3.01
CA TYR A 396 8.84 -1.93 -3.71
C TYR A 396 10.25 -2.52 -3.70
N ALA A 397 10.59 -3.30 -2.67
CA ALA A 397 11.96 -3.74 -2.42
C ALA A 397 12.21 -5.23 -2.69
N ALA A 398 11.17 -6.04 -2.87
CA ALA A 398 11.28 -7.50 -2.94
C ALA A 398 10.29 -8.18 -3.91
N ASP A 399 9.74 -7.43 -4.89
CA ASP A 399 8.72 -7.94 -5.83
C ASP A 399 9.22 -9.05 -6.76
N THR A 400 9.03 -10.30 -6.32
CA THR A 400 9.17 -11.53 -7.12
C THR A 400 8.09 -12.52 -6.65
N PRO A 401 7.61 -13.46 -7.49
CA PRO A 401 8.18 -13.92 -8.76
C PRO A 401 8.16 -12.91 -9.91
N GLN A 402 9.12 -13.01 -10.84
CA GLN A 402 9.18 -12.19 -12.05
C GLN A 402 9.69 -12.97 -13.27
N ARG A 403 9.35 -12.51 -14.48
CA ARG A 403 9.79 -13.11 -15.73
C ARG A 403 11.21 -12.69 -16.11
N LEU A 404 11.99 -13.63 -16.62
CA LEU A 404 13.29 -13.36 -17.22
C LEU A 404 13.14 -12.77 -18.63
N THR A 405 13.98 -11.80 -18.95
CA THR A 405 14.07 -11.19 -20.28
C THR A 405 15.27 -11.74 -21.05
N LEU A 406 15.07 -12.14 -22.30
CA LEU A 406 16.15 -12.59 -23.18
C LEU A 406 17.00 -11.40 -23.65
N THR A 407 18.31 -11.50 -23.51
CA THR A 407 19.29 -10.51 -23.99
C THR A 407 20.46 -11.21 -24.71
N GLU A 408 21.38 -10.45 -25.31
CA GLU A 408 22.58 -11.02 -25.96
C GLU A 408 23.41 -11.92 -25.03
N GLY A 409 23.34 -11.69 -23.71
CA GLY A 409 24.03 -12.49 -22.69
C GLY A 409 23.20 -13.62 -22.07
N GLY A 410 22.04 -13.96 -22.66
CA GLY A 410 21.09 -14.95 -22.12
C GLY A 410 19.91 -14.33 -21.38
N TYR A 411 19.15 -15.18 -20.68
CA TYR A 411 18.00 -14.77 -19.87
C TYR A 411 18.46 -14.10 -18.58
N ARG A 412 17.92 -12.92 -18.28
CA ARG A 412 18.27 -12.12 -17.09
C ARG A 412 17.07 -11.36 -16.53
N ALA A 413 17.15 -10.94 -15.27
CA ALA A 413 16.22 -10.00 -14.65
C ALA A 413 16.95 -9.02 -13.72
N THR A 414 16.31 -7.90 -13.42
CA THR A 414 16.78 -6.94 -12.41
C THR A 414 16.09 -7.26 -11.09
N LEU A 415 16.86 -7.64 -10.08
CA LEU A 415 16.38 -7.90 -8.74
C LEU A 415 16.08 -6.58 -8.03
N PRO A 416 14.94 -6.52 -7.30
CA PRO A 416 14.64 -5.44 -6.37
C PRO A 416 15.73 -5.22 -5.32
N ALA A 417 15.78 -4.03 -4.73
CA ALA A 417 16.93 -3.57 -3.93
C ALA A 417 17.25 -4.45 -2.72
N LEU A 418 16.25 -5.02 -2.03
CA LEU A 418 16.50 -5.95 -0.91
C LEU A 418 17.15 -7.23 -1.42
N LEU A 419 16.63 -7.77 -2.53
CA LEU A 419 17.04 -9.04 -3.12
C LEU A 419 18.41 -8.95 -3.83
N ALA A 420 18.79 -7.76 -4.28
CA ALA A 420 20.11 -7.50 -4.86
C ALA A 420 21.26 -7.61 -3.84
N VAL A 421 21.00 -7.30 -2.56
CA VAL A 421 22.02 -7.34 -1.50
C VAL A 421 22.43 -8.78 -1.20
N ASN A 422 21.47 -9.60 -0.78
CA ASN A 422 21.68 -11.02 -0.51
C ASN A 422 20.35 -11.77 -0.64
N SER A 423 20.28 -12.71 -1.57
CA SER A 423 19.08 -13.53 -1.78
C SER A 423 19.40 -14.93 -2.29
N THR A 424 18.47 -15.83 -2.10
CA THR A 424 18.41 -17.11 -2.81
C THR A 424 17.39 -16.99 -3.93
N VAL A 425 17.83 -17.26 -5.16
CA VAL A 425 17.02 -17.21 -6.36
C VAL A 425 16.65 -18.63 -6.79
N TYR A 426 15.35 -18.89 -6.87
CA TYR A 426 14.76 -20.13 -7.36
C TYR A 426 14.41 -19.92 -8.83
N GLU A 427 14.93 -20.80 -9.69
CA GLU A 427 14.69 -20.76 -11.13
C GLU A 427 13.58 -21.74 -11.51
N TYR A 428 12.65 -21.25 -12.32
CA TYR A 428 11.53 -22.02 -12.85
C TYR A 428 11.55 -21.98 -14.37
N ASP A 429 11.08 -23.04 -15.01
CA ASP A 429 10.94 -23.09 -16.47
C ASP A 429 9.77 -22.23 -16.98
N GLY A 430 9.43 -22.39 -18.26
CA GLY A 430 8.32 -21.66 -18.90
C GLY A 430 6.93 -22.06 -18.39
N ASP A 431 6.80 -23.26 -17.81
CA ASP A 431 5.56 -23.83 -17.31
C ASP A 431 5.44 -23.68 -15.78
N GLY A 432 6.41 -23.01 -15.15
CA GLY A 432 6.39 -22.71 -13.72
C GLY A 432 6.84 -23.88 -12.83
N LEU A 433 7.59 -24.85 -13.37
CA LEU A 433 8.16 -25.96 -12.60
C LEU A 433 9.52 -25.57 -12.02
N LEU A 434 9.79 -25.99 -10.78
CA LEU A 434 11.03 -25.72 -10.09
C LEU A 434 12.19 -26.50 -10.72
N LEU A 435 13.23 -25.77 -11.13
CA LEU A 435 14.45 -26.34 -11.68
C LEU A 435 15.52 -26.47 -10.58
N GLU A 436 16.02 -25.31 -10.13
CA GLU A 436 17.21 -25.19 -9.28
C GLU A 436 17.14 -23.94 -8.39
N ALA A 437 18.00 -23.86 -7.38
CA ALA A 437 18.10 -22.72 -6.48
C ALA A 437 19.55 -22.28 -6.26
N HIS A 438 19.80 -20.97 -6.33
CA HIS A 438 21.13 -20.39 -6.37
C HIS A 438 21.28 -19.17 -5.46
N GLN A 439 22.45 -19.00 -4.84
CA GLN A 439 22.75 -17.79 -4.07
C GLN A 439 23.10 -16.62 -4.99
N ASN A 440 22.54 -15.44 -4.70
CA ASN A 440 22.89 -14.15 -5.26
C ASN A 440 23.36 -13.19 -4.15
N THR A 441 24.47 -12.50 -4.35
CA THR A 441 25.03 -11.58 -3.36
C THR A 441 25.66 -10.38 -4.06
N GLY A 442 25.16 -9.18 -3.77
CA GLY A 442 25.72 -7.91 -4.24
C GLY A 442 25.50 -7.59 -5.73
N TYR A 443 24.57 -8.27 -6.40
CA TYR A 443 24.25 -8.04 -7.81
C TYR A 443 22.75 -7.79 -7.99
N ASP A 444 22.41 -6.67 -8.63
CA ASP A 444 21.06 -6.33 -9.06
C ASP A 444 20.67 -7.03 -10.35
N VAL A 445 21.61 -7.25 -11.28
CA VAL A 445 21.35 -8.02 -12.50
C VAL A 445 21.61 -9.51 -12.27
N TYR A 446 20.53 -10.29 -12.15
CA TYR A 446 20.59 -11.74 -12.08
C TYR A 446 20.60 -12.36 -13.48
N ARG A 447 21.54 -13.27 -13.74
CA ARG A 447 21.57 -14.08 -14.97
C ARG A 447 21.17 -15.50 -14.63
N ALA A 448 20.23 -16.06 -15.40
CA ALA A 448 19.80 -17.43 -15.25
C ALA A 448 20.99 -18.39 -15.40
N ARG A 449 21.07 -19.37 -14.51
CA ARG A 449 22.11 -20.42 -14.54
C ARG A 449 21.62 -21.65 -15.31
N ASN A 450 20.34 -21.99 -15.19
CA ASN A 450 19.71 -23.02 -15.98
C ASN A 450 19.21 -22.43 -17.32
N ALA A 451 19.54 -23.11 -18.42
CA ALA A 451 19.18 -22.66 -19.77
C ALA A 451 17.66 -22.63 -20.03
N ASN A 452 16.90 -23.44 -19.30
CA ASN A 452 15.45 -23.55 -19.41
C ASN A 452 14.71 -22.55 -18.53
N ALA A 453 15.40 -21.83 -17.63
CA ALA A 453 14.76 -20.88 -16.74
C ALA A 453 14.07 -19.75 -17.53
N ARG A 454 12.81 -19.46 -17.18
CA ARG A 454 12.01 -18.36 -17.72
C ARG A 454 11.41 -17.49 -16.62
N ILE A 455 11.27 -18.01 -15.42
CA ILE A 455 10.72 -17.31 -14.25
C ILE A 455 11.72 -17.44 -13.10
N ILE A 456 11.81 -16.41 -12.27
CA ILE A 456 12.56 -16.45 -11.01
C ILE A 456 11.69 -16.03 -9.83
N GLU A 457 11.92 -16.65 -8.69
CA GLU A 457 11.42 -16.24 -7.38
C GLU A 457 12.62 -16.06 -6.45
N ALA A 458 12.80 -14.88 -5.86
CA ALA A 458 13.97 -14.59 -5.03
C ALA A 458 13.54 -14.28 -3.60
N ILE A 459 14.26 -14.86 -2.63
CA ILE A 459 14.00 -14.72 -1.20
C ILE A 459 15.21 -14.08 -0.54
N ALA A 460 14.98 -13.05 0.29
CA ALA A 460 16.04 -12.38 1.01
C ALA A 460 16.72 -13.33 2.01
N GLY A 461 18.06 -13.39 1.97
CA GLY A 461 18.85 -14.29 2.80
C GLY A 461 19.41 -15.51 2.06
N THR A 462 19.89 -16.47 2.83
CA THR A 462 20.59 -17.66 2.33
C THR A 462 19.79 -18.91 2.67
N LYS A 463 19.62 -19.80 1.69
CA LYS A 463 19.06 -21.13 1.94
C LYS A 463 20.07 -22.06 2.60
N ASP A 464 19.59 -22.94 3.46
CA ASP A 464 20.39 -24.03 4.04
C ASP A 464 19.50 -25.24 4.37
N ASP A 465 20.08 -26.41 4.57
CA ASP A 465 19.38 -27.60 5.07
C ASP A 465 19.26 -27.62 6.61
N ALA A 466 19.66 -26.51 7.25
CA ALA A 466 19.61 -26.26 8.67
C ALA A 466 19.08 -24.86 8.97
N VAL A 467 18.44 -24.71 10.14
CA VAL A 467 18.10 -23.40 10.71
C VAL A 467 19.00 -23.12 11.90
N THR A 468 19.34 -21.85 12.12
CA THR A 468 20.19 -21.45 13.25
C THR A 468 19.37 -21.48 14.53
N ILE A 469 19.61 -22.47 15.39
CA ILE A 469 18.97 -22.62 16.70
C ILE A 469 20.02 -22.74 17.79
N VAL A 470 19.88 -21.92 18.83
CA VAL A 470 20.75 -21.90 20.00
C VAL A 470 19.97 -22.39 21.20
N ASP A 471 20.22 -23.62 21.63
CA ASP A 471 19.64 -24.17 22.86
C ASP A 471 20.47 -23.77 24.08
N ASN A 472 19.80 -23.61 25.22
CA ASN A 472 20.38 -23.09 26.46
C ASN A 472 21.15 -21.77 26.24
N ALA A 473 20.59 -20.89 25.40
CA ALA A 473 21.21 -19.64 24.98
C ALA A 473 21.62 -18.75 26.16
N ASP A 474 22.78 -18.11 26.07
CA ASP A 474 23.18 -17.05 26.98
C ASP A 474 22.43 -15.75 26.68
N ASP A 475 22.60 -14.75 27.54
CA ASP A 475 22.21 -13.37 27.25
C ASP A 475 22.90 -12.89 25.96
N PHE A 476 22.16 -12.20 25.10
CA PHE A 476 22.65 -11.83 23.78
C PHE A 476 22.07 -10.50 23.29
N VAL A 477 22.62 -10.01 22.18
CA VAL A 477 22.12 -8.81 21.48
C VAL A 477 21.73 -9.23 20.06
N ILE A 478 20.52 -8.88 19.66
CA ILE A 478 20.02 -9.08 18.29
C ILE A 478 20.72 -8.08 17.37
N ASN A 479 21.36 -8.56 16.31
CA ASN A 479 21.99 -7.65 15.35
C ASN A 479 20.93 -6.88 14.56
N GLU A 480 21.28 -5.67 14.11
CA GLU A 480 20.35 -4.88 13.32
C GLU A 480 19.95 -5.61 12.02
N GLY A 481 18.65 -5.75 11.80
CA GLY A 481 18.09 -6.43 10.62
C GLY A 481 17.98 -7.95 10.73
N GLU A 482 18.40 -8.55 11.85
CA GLU A 482 18.05 -9.93 12.20
C GLU A 482 16.77 -9.95 13.03
N ASN A 483 15.93 -10.96 12.82
CA ASN A 483 14.78 -11.24 13.67
C ASN A 483 14.98 -12.60 14.34
N VAL A 484 14.51 -12.72 15.57
CA VAL A 484 14.62 -13.94 16.36
C VAL A 484 13.29 -14.28 16.99
N ASN A 485 13.10 -15.54 17.34
CA ASN A 485 12.00 -15.96 18.19
C ASN A 485 12.53 -16.77 19.38
N LEU A 486 11.86 -16.58 20.52
CA LEU A 486 12.35 -16.96 21.84
C LEU A 486 11.46 -18.04 22.44
N TRP A 487 12.09 -19.16 22.81
CA TRP A 487 11.42 -20.37 23.27
C TRP A 487 12.07 -20.89 24.55
N LEU A 488 11.35 -21.73 25.27
CA LEU A 488 11.87 -22.51 26.40
C LEU A 488 11.68 -23.99 26.11
N ARG A 489 12.78 -24.73 26.16
CA ARG A 489 12.79 -26.19 26.07
C ARG A 489 12.68 -26.80 27.46
N LYS A 490 11.74 -27.71 27.69
CA LYS A 490 11.55 -28.37 28.99
C LYS A 490 12.69 -29.34 29.33
N VAL A 491 13.10 -29.36 30.59
CA VAL A 491 14.12 -30.28 31.14
C VAL A 491 13.52 -31.07 32.30
N ILE A 492 13.69 -32.39 32.28
CA ILE A 492 13.28 -33.30 33.36
C ILE A 492 14.46 -34.22 33.65
N ASP A 493 14.88 -34.29 34.92
CA ASP A 493 16.01 -35.10 35.38
C ASP A 493 17.29 -34.86 34.57
N ASP A 494 17.62 -33.59 34.32
CA ASP A 494 18.75 -33.12 33.50
C ASP A 494 18.73 -33.58 32.01
N ILE A 495 17.60 -34.12 31.54
CA ILE A 495 17.40 -34.52 30.14
C ILE A 495 16.47 -33.53 29.44
N PRO A 496 16.95 -32.76 28.45
CA PRO A 496 16.11 -31.92 27.60
C PRO A 496 15.08 -32.77 26.84
N ARG A 497 13.82 -32.35 26.88
CA ARG A 497 12.70 -32.98 26.17
C ARG A 497 12.38 -32.21 24.89
N ASP A 498 11.69 -32.85 23.96
CA ASP A 498 11.23 -32.25 22.70
C ASP A 498 9.91 -31.48 22.89
N GLU A 499 9.80 -30.77 24.02
CA GLU A 499 8.67 -29.94 24.38
C GLU A 499 9.15 -28.49 24.47
N TYR A 500 8.63 -27.64 23.59
CA TYR A 500 8.96 -26.22 23.49
C TYR A 500 7.72 -25.38 23.82
N ILE A 501 7.93 -24.30 24.59
CA ILE A 501 6.90 -23.29 24.89
C ILE A 501 7.46 -21.91 24.55
N GLU A 502 6.62 -21.02 24.07
CA GLU A 502 7.03 -19.64 23.76
C GLU A 502 7.47 -18.91 25.05
N ALA A 503 8.56 -18.15 24.97
CA ALA A 503 9.07 -17.39 26.11
C ALA A 503 8.31 -16.07 26.25
N VAL A 504 7.96 -15.69 27.48
CA VAL A 504 7.16 -14.48 27.74
C VAL A 504 8.04 -13.35 28.28
N GLU A 505 7.98 -12.19 27.62
CA GLU A 505 8.67 -10.97 28.09
C GLU A 505 8.21 -10.54 29.49
N GLY A 506 9.15 -10.11 30.33
CA GLY A 506 8.92 -9.74 31.73
C GLY A 506 8.72 -10.92 32.69
N THR A 507 8.63 -12.16 32.17
CA THR A 507 8.55 -13.39 32.98
C THR A 507 9.81 -14.24 32.79
N ASP A 508 10.10 -14.62 31.55
CA ASP A 508 11.19 -15.53 31.19
C ASP A 508 12.43 -14.79 30.67
N TYR A 509 12.26 -13.56 30.19
CA TYR A 509 13.36 -12.68 29.79
C TYR A 509 12.98 -11.20 29.92
N GLU A 510 13.97 -10.33 29.98
CA GLU A 510 13.85 -8.87 29.90
C GLU A 510 14.47 -8.37 28.59
N ARG A 511 13.83 -7.40 27.93
CA ARG A 511 14.29 -6.78 26.68
C ARG A 511 14.62 -5.30 26.90
N ASP A 512 15.83 -4.90 26.54
CA ASP A 512 16.28 -3.50 26.51
C ASP A 512 16.81 -3.17 25.11
N GLY A 513 15.93 -2.64 24.24
CA GLY A 513 16.20 -2.51 22.82
C GLY A 513 16.50 -3.88 22.19
N ASN A 514 17.67 -4.04 21.59
CA ASN A 514 18.09 -5.30 20.99
C ASN A 514 18.71 -6.29 21.99
N LYS A 515 18.87 -5.93 23.26
CA LYS A 515 19.48 -6.79 24.27
C LYS A 515 18.42 -7.67 24.94
N ILE A 516 18.68 -8.97 24.99
CA ILE A 516 17.86 -9.97 25.68
C ILE A 516 18.64 -10.52 26.88
N THR A 517 18.02 -10.47 28.06
CA THR A 517 18.54 -11.07 29.30
C THR A 517 17.56 -12.09 29.85
N TRP A 518 18.00 -13.34 30.04
CA TRP A 518 17.14 -14.44 30.47
C TRP A 518 16.98 -14.48 32.01
N SER A 519 15.76 -14.72 32.48
CA SER A 519 15.41 -14.89 33.91
C SER A 519 15.00 -16.34 34.26
N VAL A 520 15.27 -17.30 33.38
CA VAL A 520 14.78 -18.68 33.45
C VAL A 520 15.57 -19.55 34.44
N ASP A 521 14.87 -20.40 35.20
CA ASP A 521 15.49 -21.52 35.94
C ASP A 521 15.97 -22.62 34.98
N ARG A 522 17.27 -22.56 34.67
CA ARG A 522 17.95 -23.46 33.73
C ARG A 522 17.94 -24.94 34.15
N THR A 523 17.62 -25.27 35.40
CA THR A 523 17.50 -26.68 35.83
C THR A 523 16.20 -27.34 35.35
N ARG A 524 15.20 -26.53 34.97
CA ARG A 524 13.88 -27.00 34.55
C ARG A 524 13.56 -26.64 33.11
N ARG A 525 14.18 -25.59 32.58
CA ARG A 525 13.90 -25.05 31.24
C ARG A 525 15.16 -24.45 30.64
N HIS A 526 15.51 -24.86 29.43
CA HIS A 526 16.60 -24.24 28.68
C HIS A 526 16.04 -23.15 27.77
N PRO A 527 16.56 -21.90 27.85
CA PRO A 527 16.20 -20.87 26.87
C PRO A 527 16.70 -21.27 25.48
N THR A 528 15.86 -21.18 24.46
CA THR A 528 16.17 -21.53 23.08
C THR A 528 15.85 -20.36 22.16
N VAL A 529 16.78 -20.01 21.27
CA VAL A 529 16.63 -18.93 20.28
C VAL A 529 16.67 -19.52 18.89
N ILE A 530 15.72 -19.16 18.03
CA ILE A 530 15.75 -19.44 16.59
C ILE A 530 15.93 -18.14 15.82
N TYR A 531 16.83 -18.14 14.83
CA TYR A 531 17.17 -16.95 14.03
C TYR A 531 16.58 -17.05 12.63
N ASP A 532 16.22 -15.91 12.05
CA ASP A 532 15.72 -15.78 10.69
C ASP A 532 16.83 -15.53 9.63
N ASP A 533 18.09 -15.72 10.00
CA ASP A 533 19.27 -15.45 9.17
C ASP A 533 19.31 -16.33 7.90
N ARG A 534 18.72 -17.52 8.00
CA ARG A 534 18.59 -18.50 6.91
C ARG A 534 17.16 -19.03 6.83
N HIS A 535 16.76 -19.42 5.63
CA HIS A 535 15.52 -20.19 5.42
C HIS A 535 15.85 -21.64 5.04
N LEU A 536 14.99 -22.55 5.46
CA LEU A 536 15.20 -23.98 5.26
C LEU A 536 14.85 -24.34 3.82
N PHE A 537 15.75 -25.06 3.14
CA PHE A 537 15.48 -25.68 1.86
C PHE A 537 16.25 -26.99 1.75
N PHE A 538 15.52 -28.08 1.53
CA PHE A 538 16.12 -29.39 1.29
C PHE A 538 15.32 -30.16 0.25
N GLU A 539 15.96 -31.18 -0.30
CA GLU A 539 15.37 -32.07 -1.27
C GLU A 539 15.57 -33.51 -0.81
N THR A 540 14.55 -34.33 -1.00
CA THR A 540 14.59 -35.74 -0.70
C THR A 540 13.93 -36.52 -1.84
N THR A 541 14.27 -37.80 -1.94
CA THR A 541 13.69 -38.69 -2.91
C THR A 541 12.91 -39.76 -2.17
N VAL A 542 11.65 -39.97 -2.57
CA VAL A 542 10.75 -40.97 -1.95
C VAL A 542 10.35 -42.01 -2.99
N ALA A 543 10.43 -43.28 -2.60
CA ALA A 543 9.98 -44.38 -3.42
C ALA A 543 8.52 -44.73 -3.09
N VAL A 544 7.68 -44.85 -4.12
CA VAL A 544 6.23 -45.12 -4.03
C VAL A 544 5.90 -46.40 -3.22
N ARG A 545 6.83 -47.35 -3.16
CA ARG A 545 6.69 -48.65 -2.46
C ARG A 545 6.56 -48.55 -0.93
N GLU A 546 6.89 -47.41 -0.32
CA GLU A 546 6.84 -47.23 1.15
C GLU A 546 5.42 -46.98 1.67
N GLY A 547 4.47 -46.74 0.77
CA GLY A 547 3.04 -46.64 1.07
C GLY A 547 2.58 -45.29 1.61
N GLU A 548 3.47 -44.31 1.71
CA GLU A 548 3.16 -42.92 2.07
C GLU A 548 4.28 -41.99 1.60
N ILE A 549 3.96 -40.71 1.37
CA ILE A 549 4.96 -39.65 1.19
C ILE A 549 4.91 -38.77 2.43
N ARG A 550 5.58 -39.22 3.49
CA ARG A 550 5.67 -38.54 4.79
C ARG A 550 7.10 -38.05 5.00
N ILE A 551 7.25 -36.75 5.21
CA ILE A 551 8.55 -36.08 5.25
C ILE A 551 8.67 -35.34 6.58
N PRO A 552 9.63 -35.71 7.45
CA PRO A 552 9.91 -34.93 8.65
C PRO A 552 10.67 -33.67 8.28
N ILE A 553 10.33 -32.55 8.92
CA ILE A 553 11.06 -31.29 8.80
C ILE A 553 12.28 -31.37 9.72
N MET A 554 13.46 -31.42 9.11
CA MET A 554 14.73 -31.60 9.80
C MET A 554 15.52 -30.28 9.83
N ALA A 555 16.32 -30.12 10.87
CA ALA A 555 17.29 -29.03 11.04
C ALA A 555 18.59 -29.60 11.62
N ARG A 556 19.74 -28.96 11.39
CA ARG A 556 20.97 -29.29 12.11
C ARG A 556 21.08 -28.45 13.39
N ASN A 557 21.50 -29.06 14.49
CA ASN A 557 21.80 -28.34 15.73
C ASN A 557 23.19 -27.68 15.66
N GLN A 558 23.60 -26.99 16.73
CA GLN A 558 24.90 -26.32 16.84
C GLN A 558 26.12 -27.24 16.62
N GLU A 559 25.97 -28.54 16.88
CA GLU A 559 27.02 -29.55 16.72
C GLU A 559 27.05 -30.14 15.29
N GLY A 560 26.15 -29.68 14.42
CA GLY A 560 25.99 -30.18 13.05
C GLY A 560 25.17 -31.47 12.95
N ASN A 561 24.60 -31.96 14.05
CA ASN A 561 23.77 -33.16 14.08
C ASN A 561 22.36 -32.86 13.58
N GLN A 562 21.85 -33.69 12.67
CA GLN A 562 20.49 -33.59 12.17
C GLN A 562 19.47 -33.96 13.26
N ARG A 563 18.46 -33.11 13.45
CA ARG A 563 17.36 -33.29 14.40
C ARG A 563 16.04 -32.82 13.80
N THR A 564 14.93 -33.28 14.35
CA THR A 564 13.61 -32.73 14.00
C THR A 564 13.49 -31.28 14.45
N LEU A 565 12.95 -30.43 13.58
CA LEU A 565 12.66 -29.04 13.91
C LEU A 565 11.30 -28.95 14.60
N TRP A 566 11.26 -28.91 15.94
CA TRP A 566 10.01 -28.90 16.69
C TRP A 566 9.30 -27.54 16.76
N ILE A 567 10.02 -26.45 16.47
CA ILE A 567 9.48 -25.08 16.46
C ILE A 567 8.89 -24.78 15.09
N PRO A 568 7.58 -24.43 14.97
CA PRO A 568 6.96 -24.16 13.69
C PRO A 568 7.58 -22.98 12.93
N MET A 569 7.82 -23.21 11.64
CA MET A 569 8.03 -22.13 10.68
C MET A 569 6.69 -21.67 10.13
N GLU A 570 6.67 -20.42 9.69
CA GLU A 570 5.44 -19.74 9.30
C GLU A 570 4.88 -20.23 7.97
N THR A 571 5.74 -20.30 6.95
CA THR A 571 5.36 -20.71 5.60
C THR A 571 6.09 -22.00 5.26
N VAL A 572 5.35 -22.99 4.76
CA VAL A 572 5.87 -24.24 4.22
C VAL A 572 5.43 -24.34 2.76
N GLU A 573 6.34 -24.69 1.87
CA GLU A 573 6.10 -24.85 0.44
C GLU A 573 6.74 -26.16 -0.02
N VAL A 574 6.00 -26.91 -0.83
CA VAL A 574 6.40 -28.26 -1.27
C VAL A 574 6.29 -28.36 -2.78
N TRP A 575 7.26 -29.03 -3.40
CA TRP A 575 7.23 -29.40 -4.81
C TRP A 575 7.34 -30.91 -4.95
N LEU A 576 6.55 -31.49 -5.84
CA LEU A 576 6.62 -32.90 -6.23
C LEU A 576 7.03 -32.97 -7.71
N ASN A 577 8.19 -33.58 -7.97
CA ASN A 577 8.78 -33.68 -9.31
C ASN A 577 8.90 -32.33 -10.04
N GLY A 578 9.16 -31.25 -9.29
CA GLY A 578 9.23 -29.88 -9.80
C GLY A 578 7.90 -29.13 -9.81
N HIS A 579 6.76 -29.80 -9.69
CA HIS A 579 5.45 -29.15 -9.61
C HIS A 579 5.21 -28.55 -8.22
N PRO A 580 5.01 -27.23 -8.07
CA PRO A 580 4.58 -26.65 -6.81
C PRO A 580 3.20 -27.18 -6.40
N LEU A 581 3.05 -27.54 -5.13
CA LEU A 581 1.82 -28.09 -4.57
C LEU A 581 1.04 -27.03 -3.77
N VAL A 582 -0.28 -27.23 -3.68
CA VAL A 582 -1.21 -26.39 -2.91
C VAL A 582 -1.35 -26.87 -1.46
N HIS A 583 -0.92 -26.04 -0.50
CA HIS A 583 -1.07 -26.34 0.93
C HIS A 583 -2.55 -26.42 1.30
N GLY A 584 -2.97 -27.52 1.94
CA GLY A 584 -4.34 -27.74 2.38
C GLY A 584 -5.16 -28.58 1.41
N ILE A 585 -4.65 -28.84 0.20
CA ILE A 585 -5.28 -29.72 -0.79
C ILE A 585 -4.32 -30.83 -1.23
N ASP A 586 -3.13 -30.47 -1.71
CA ASP A 586 -2.14 -31.43 -2.24
C ASP A 586 -1.25 -32.03 -1.15
N TYR A 587 -1.10 -31.32 -0.03
CA TYR A 587 -0.37 -31.78 1.15
C TYR A 587 -0.90 -31.11 2.41
N HIS A 588 -0.70 -31.78 3.53
CA HIS A 588 -1.06 -31.31 4.86
C HIS A 588 0.16 -31.30 5.77
N VAL A 589 0.23 -30.29 6.64
CA VAL A 589 1.32 -30.12 7.60
C VAL A 589 0.74 -30.15 9.00
N ILE A 590 1.19 -31.12 9.79
CA ILE A 590 1.00 -31.13 11.25
C ILE A 590 2.41 -31.12 11.79
N TRP A 591 2.83 -29.97 12.28
CA TRP A 591 4.23 -29.72 12.58
C TRP A 591 4.79 -30.78 13.54
N PRO A 592 5.94 -31.41 13.24
CA PRO A 592 6.92 -31.11 12.19
C PRO A 592 6.83 -32.02 10.95
N GLU A 593 5.68 -32.60 10.65
CA GLU A 593 5.51 -33.59 9.58
C GLU A 593 4.70 -33.04 8.41
N ILE A 594 5.14 -33.38 7.20
CA ILE A 594 4.47 -33.07 5.94
C ILE A 594 4.02 -34.39 5.32
N VAL A 595 2.73 -34.50 4.99
CA VAL A 595 2.19 -35.64 4.23
C VAL A 595 1.64 -35.15 2.90
N VAL A 596 2.20 -35.65 1.80
CA VAL A 596 1.77 -35.32 0.44
C VAL A 596 0.69 -36.30 0.01
N VAL A 597 -0.49 -35.79 -0.32
CA VAL A 597 -1.69 -36.56 -0.72
C VAL A 597 -2.03 -36.38 -2.20
N CYS A 598 -1.29 -35.51 -2.90
CA CYS A 598 -1.41 -35.29 -4.33
C CYS A 598 -1.06 -36.56 -5.12
N LYS A 599 -1.91 -36.91 -6.08
CA LYS A 599 -1.68 -38.03 -7.01
C LYS A 599 -1.37 -37.56 -8.44
N SER A 600 -1.80 -36.35 -8.82
CA SER A 600 -1.69 -35.82 -10.18
C SER A 600 -0.26 -35.73 -10.72
N TRP A 601 0.74 -35.53 -9.84
CA TRP A 601 2.13 -35.27 -10.23
C TRP A 601 3.11 -36.39 -9.84
N VAL A 602 2.59 -37.52 -9.34
CA VAL A 602 3.41 -38.66 -8.92
C VAL A 602 3.80 -39.49 -10.15
N SER A 603 5.05 -39.94 -10.19
CA SER A 603 5.52 -40.96 -11.14
C SER A 603 5.36 -42.35 -10.53
N ASP A 604 4.73 -43.27 -11.26
CA ASP A 604 4.43 -44.64 -10.80
C ASP A 604 5.65 -45.60 -10.86
N ASP A 605 6.63 -45.28 -11.71
CA ASP A 605 7.78 -46.13 -12.03
C ASP A 605 9.13 -45.54 -11.61
N GLU A 606 9.14 -44.29 -11.12
CA GLU A 606 10.36 -43.57 -10.74
C GLU A 606 10.35 -43.15 -9.26
N ASP A 607 11.56 -42.94 -8.77
CA ASP A 607 11.84 -42.21 -7.54
C ASP A 607 11.27 -40.79 -7.65
N ASN A 608 10.41 -40.40 -6.71
CA ASN A 608 9.75 -39.08 -6.75
C ASN A 608 10.60 -38.06 -5.97
N ARG A 609 10.97 -36.96 -6.62
CA ARG A 609 11.76 -35.87 -5.99
C ARG A 609 10.80 -34.93 -5.27
N ILE A 610 11.03 -34.75 -3.98
CA ILE A 610 10.34 -33.75 -3.17
C ILE A 610 11.30 -32.65 -2.77
N ALA A 611 10.95 -31.41 -3.07
CA ALA A 611 11.63 -30.25 -2.50
C ALA A 611 10.74 -29.60 -1.44
N VAL A 612 11.33 -29.19 -0.33
CA VAL A 612 10.63 -28.51 0.77
C VAL A 612 11.36 -27.21 1.07
N ARG A 613 10.59 -26.12 1.17
CA ARG A 613 11.06 -24.81 1.59
C ARG A 613 10.25 -24.34 2.79
N CYS A 614 10.92 -23.90 3.86
CA CYS A 614 10.27 -23.33 5.04
C CYS A 614 10.89 -21.98 5.40
N ARG A 615 10.06 -20.99 5.74
CA ARG A 615 10.50 -19.62 6.07
C ARG A 615 9.62 -18.95 7.12
N GLY A 616 10.15 -17.91 7.76
CA GLY A 616 9.52 -17.17 8.86
C GLY A 616 9.62 -17.93 10.18
N VAL A 617 10.39 -17.42 11.14
CA VAL A 617 10.63 -18.10 12.43
C VAL A 617 9.62 -17.67 13.50
N THR A 618 8.35 -17.53 13.14
CA THR A 618 7.30 -16.98 14.02
C THR A 618 6.78 -17.95 15.06
N GLY A 619 7.02 -19.26 14.90
CA GLY A 619 6.43 -20.26 15.77
C GLY A 619 4.99 -20.64 15.44
N THR A 620 4.38 -19.98 14.46
CA THR A 620 2.99 -20.23 14.07
C THR A 620 2.94 -20.52 12.59
N LEU A 621 2.56 -21.76 12.24
CA LEU A 621 2.31 -22.17 10.86
C LEU A 621 1.08 -21.44 10.32
N ARG A 622 1.22 -20.85 9.13
CA ARG A 622 0.13 -20.22 8.39
C ARG A 622 -0.20 -21.05 7.15
N ILE A 623 -1.50 -21.29 6.96
CA ILE A 623 -2.00 -21.94 5.76
C ILE A 623 -2.38 -20.83 4.75
N PRO A 624 -1.81 -20.83 3.53
CA PRO A 624 -2.20 -19.92 2.47
C PRO A 624 -3.68 -20.01 2.12
N LYS A 625 -4.25 -18.91 1.59
CA LYS A 625 -5.61 -18.94 1.04
C LYS A 625 -5.61 -19.89 -0.17
N HIS A 626 -6.54 -20.85 -0.21
CA HIS A 626 -6.58 -21.88 -1.23
C HIS A 626 -8.02 -22.20 -1.66
N GLY A 627 -8.15 -22.83 -2.82
CA GLY A 627 -9.44 -23.21 -3.39
C GLY A 627 -9.28 -23.89 -4.74
N PHE A 628 -10.33 -23.87 -5.56
CA PHE A 628 -10.33 -24.42 -6.92
C PHE A 628 -10.61 -23.35 -7.96
N VAL A 629 -9.95 -23.45 -9.11
CA VAL A 629 -10.19 -22.55 -10.25
C VAL A 629 -11.60 -22.81 -10.79
N SER A 630 -12.36 -21.73 -11.02
CA SER A 630 -13.70 -21.79 -11.60
C SER A 630 -13.90 -20.63 -12.56
N SER A 631 -14.35 -20.93 -13.78
CA SER A 631 -14.49 -19.96 -14.88
C SER A 631 -13.20 -19.18 -15.16
N GLY A 632 -12.03 -19.81 -14.98
CA GLY A 632 -10.72 -19.17 -15.13
C GLY A 632 -10.43 -18.04 -14.11
N LEU A 633 -11.13 -18.02 -12.96
CA LEU A 633 -10.96 -17.03 -11.91
C LEU A 633 -10.50 -17.67 -10.59
N LEU A 634 -9.65 -16.95 -9.87
CA LEU A 634 -9.23 -17.25 -8.49
C LEU A 634 -10.09 -16.47 -7.47
N SER A 635 -10.07 -16.87 -6.20
CA SER A 635 -10.78 -16.23 -5.07
C SER A 635 -12.31 -16.18 -5.26
N ASN A 636 -12.90 -17.25 -5.79
CA ASN A 636 -14.36 -17.37 -5.94
C ASN A 636 -15.03 -17.88 -4.64
N ASN A 637 -14.82 -17.17 -3.52
CA ASN A 637 -15.19 -17.61 -2.16
C ASN A 637 -16.03 -16.57 -1.37
N SER A 638 -16.61 -15.58 -2.05
CA SER A 638 -17.39 -14.48 -1.43
C SER A 638 -16.61 -13.60 -0.46
N GLN A 639 -15.28 -13.53 -0.57
CA GLN A 639 -14.42 -12.65 0.22
C GLN A 639 -13.58 -11.75 -0.67
N PHE A 640 -13.22 -10.57 -0.15
CA PHE A 640 -12.24 -9.68 -0.75
C PHE A 640 -10.87 -9.95 -0.14
N ASP A 641 -9.86 -10.21 -0.98
CA ASP A 641 -8.48 -10.43 -0.51
C ASP A 641 -7.57 -9.22 -0.81
N CYS A 642 -6.93 -8.68 0.23
CA CYS A 642 -5.91 -7.63 0.10
C CYS A 642 -4.61 -8.23 -0.45
N ARG A 643 -4.11 -7.69 -1.57
CA ARG A 643 -2.93 -8.23 -2.25
C ARG A 643 -2.05 -7.22 -2.98
N ASP A 644 -2.52 -6.03 -3.30
CA ASP A 644 -1.90 -5.12 -4.30
C ASP A 644 -0.62 -4.46 -3.83
N ASP A 645 -0.55 -4.17 -2.55
CA ASP A 645 0.53 -3.46 -1.92
C ASP A 645 1.61 -4.38 -1.35
N LYS A 646 1.52 -5.69 -1.58
CA LYS A 646 2.48 -6.68 -1.08
C LYS A 646 2.90 -7.70 -2.13
N VAL A 647 3.94 -8.44 -1.79
CA VAL A 647 4.38 -9.59 -2.59
C VAL A 647 3.42 -10.75 -2.37
N ILE A 648 3.02 -11.39 -3.46
CA ILE A 648 2.21 -12.62 -3.41
C ILE A 648 2.88 -13.71 -4.23
N ARG A 649 2.65 -14.95 -3.83
CA ARG A 649 3.04 -16.15 -4.56
C ARG A 649 1.77 -16.89 -4.96
N VAL A 650 1.60 -17.13 -6.26
CA VAL A 650 0.42 -17.80 -6.80
C VAL A 650 0.83 -19.15 -7.36
N VAL A 651 0.20 -20.22 -6.86
CA VAL A 651 0.35 -21.58 -7.39
C VAL A 651 -1.01 -22.06 -7.83
N ALA A 652 -1.12 -22.57 -9.04
CA ALA A 652 -2.34 -23.20 -9.52
C ALA A 652 -1.99 -24.28 -10.56
N GLY A 653 -2.73 -25.39 -10.54
CA GLY A 653 -2.56 -26.45 -11.54
C GLY A 653 -1.18 -27.09 -11.60
N GLY A 654 -0.42 -27.09 -10.50
CA GLY A 654 0.95 -27.61 -10.48
C GLY A 654 2.00 -26.69 -11.10
N SER A 655 1.71 -25.39 -11.22
CA SER A 655 2.59 -24.37 -11.80
C SER A 655 2.70 -23.13 -10.91
N LEU A 656 3.88 -22.50 -10.89
CA LEU A 656 4.05 -21.15 -10.34
C LEU A 656 3.59 -20.12 -11.38
N LEU A 657 2.64 -19.27 -11.01
CA LEU A 657 2.09 -18.24 -11.88
C LEU A 657 2.50 -16.85 -11.42
N LEU A 658 2.68 -15.94 -12.38
CA LEU A 658 2.93 -14.53 -12.13
C LEU A 658 1.63 -13.78 -11.85
N ARG A 659 1.75 -12.67 -11.11
CA ARG A 659 0.62 -11.82 -10.75
C ARG A 659 -0.16 -11.29 -11.96
N ASP A 660 0.53 -10.99 -13.05
CA ASP A 660 -0.04 -10.45 -14.29
C ASP A 660 -0.66 -11.53 -15.20
N GLU A 661 -0.44 -12.80 -14.89
CA GLU A 661 -1.03 -13.93 -15.62
C GLU A 661 -2.42 -14.26 -15.08
N VAL A 662 -2.63 -14.17 -13.76
CA VAL A 662 -3.89 -14.59 -13.12
C VAL A 662 -4.91 -13.46 -13.02
N VAL A 663 -6.19 -13.84 -12.99
CA VAL A 663 -7.29 -12.91 -12.74
C VAL A 663 -8.08 -13.39 -11.53
N PHE A 664 -8.34 -12.45 -10.64
CA PHE A 664 -9.10 -12.69 -9.42
C PHE A 664 -10.53 -12.17 -9.58
N ARG A 665 -11.47 -12.86 -8.93
CA ARG A 665 -12.90 -12.59 -9.04
C ARG A 665 -13.30 -11.17 -8.59
N GLU A 666 -12.55 -10.61 -7.65
CA GLU A 666 -12.77 -9.28 -7.09
C GLU A 666 -12.38 -8.16 -8.07
N ASP A 667 -11.47 -8.45 -9.00
CA ASP A 667 -10.96 -7.46 -9.95
C ASP A 667 -11.65 -7.56 -11.33
N ASN A 668 -12.19 -8.74 -11.68
CA ASN A 668 -12.84 -8.95 -12.96
C ASN A 668 -13.92 -10.05 -12.92
N THR A 669 -14.87 -9.96 -13.83
CA THR A 669 -15.91 -10.97 -14.04
C THR A 669 -15.53 -12.01 -15.10
N VAL A 670 -14.53 -11.70 -15.94
CA VAL A 670 -14.04 -12.56 -17.01
C VAL A 670 -12.69 -13.16 -16.59
N GLY A 671 -12.63 -14.49 -16.52
CA GLY A 671 -11.41 -15.21 -16.22
C GLY A 671 -10.46 -15.36 -17.40
N VAL A 672 -9.31 -15.96 -17.11
CA VAL A 672 -8.26 -16.29 -18.08
C VAL A 672 -8.12 -17.81 -18.17
N ASN A 673 -7.90 -18.32 -19.37
CA ASN A 673 -7.76 -19.75 -19.61
C ASN A 673 -6.30 -20.20 -19.48
N ILE A 674 -5.65 -19.86 -18.37
CA ILE A 674 -4.26 -20.27 -18.08
C ILE A 674 -4.24 -21.59 -17.32
N VAL A 675 -5.18 -21.77 -16.39
CA VAL A 675 -5.36 -23.01 -15.64
C VAL A 675 -6.78 -23.49 -15.87
N ASP A 676 -6.92 -24.76 -16.18
CA ASP A 676 -8.22 -25.38 -16.39
C ASP A 676 -9.06 -25.34 -15.11
N ASP A 677 -10.38 -25.22 -15.28
CA ASP A 677 -11.33 -25.28 -14.17
C ASP A 677 -11.22 -26.62 -13.42
N GLY A 678 -11.30 -26.54 -12.09
CA GLY A 678 -11.24 -27.69 -11.18
C GLY A 678 -9.84 -28.07 -10.70
N TYR A 679 -8.78 -27.41 -11.19
CA TYR A 679 -7.47 -27.52 -10.54
C TYR A 679 -7.41 -26.69 -9.26
N PRO A 680 -6.63 -27.15 -8.25
CA PRO A 680 -6.45 -26.40 -7.02
C PRO A 680 -5.55 -25.18 -7.26
N TYR A 681 -5.74 -24.15 -6.43
CA TYR A 681 -4.86 -23.00 -6.34
C TYR A 681 -4.57 -22.61 -4.89
N SER A 682 -3.45 -21.91 -4.69
CA SER A 682 -3.17 -21.14 -3.48
C SER A 682 -2.59 -19.77 -3.80
N VAL A 683 -2.96 -18.79 -3.00
CA VAL A 683 -2.36 -17.45 -2.96
C VAL A 683 -1.74 -17.28 -1.59
N ASP A 684 -0.42 -17.17 -1.57
CA ASP A 684 0.37 -16.95 -0.36
C ASP A 684 0.92 -15.51 -0.35
N ASP A 685 0.97 -14.91 0.83
CA ASP A 685 1.60 -13.61 1.11
C ASP A 685 2.80 -13.84 2.03
N PRO A 686 3.91 -14.35 1.45
CA PRO A 686 5.01 -14.88 2.23
C PRO A 686 5.72 -13.82 3.06
N THR A 687 6.24 -14.24 4.21
CA THR A 687 7.05 -13.36 5.05
C THR A 687 8.40 -13.07 4.41
N ILE A 688 8.68 -11.77 4.26
CA ILE A 688 9.90 -11.24 3.67
C ILE A 688 10.65 -10.50 4.79
N PRO A 689 11.83 -11.00 5.21
CA PRO A 689 12.64 -10.31 6.19
C PRO A 689 13.21 -9.03 5.56
N LEU A 690 12.76 -7.86 6.04
CA LEU A 690 13.12 -6.56 5.46
C LEU A 690 14.52 -6.08 5.88
N ARG A 691 15.17 -6.82 6.78
CA ARG A 691 16.56 -6.59 7.23
C ARG A 691 16.79 -5.13 7.65
N THR A 692 17.91 -4.55 7.25
CA THR A 692 18.29 -3.16 7.54
C THR A 692 17.59 -2.13 6.64
N MET A 693 16.57 -2.53 5.87
CA MET A 693 15.84 -1.57 5.02
C MET A 693 14.88 -0.71 5.84
N VAL A 694 14.21 -1.30 6.82
CA VAL A 694 13.21 -0.67 7.70
C VAL A 694 13.74 -0.51 9.12
N THR A 695 13.23 0.47 9.87
CA THR A 695 13.55 0.59 11.29
C THR A 695 12.65 -0.33 12.12
N GLY A 696 13.21 -1.05 13.11
CA GLY A 696 12.45 -1.92 14.01
C GLY A 696 12.39 -3.37 13.56
N ASP A 697 11.56 -4.16 14.25
CA ASP A 697 11.34 -5.59 14.00
C ASP A 697 10.45 -5.78 12.76
N THR A 698 10.87 -6.65 11.84
CA THR A 698 10.07 -6.95 10.65
C THR A 698 8.77 -7.66 10.98
N TYR A 699 8.78 -8.56 11.98
CA TYR A 699 7.61 -9.35 12.36
C TYR A 699 6.55 -8.50 13.03
N GLU A 700 6.93 -7.54 13.88
CA GLU A 700 5.99 -6.57 14.45
C GLU A 700 5.30 -5.72 13.36
N LEU A 701 6.07 -5.22 12.38
CA LEU A 701 5.52 -4.45 11.25
C LEU A 701 4.59 -5.30 10.37
N ARG A 702 4.94 -6.57 10.15
CA ARG A 702 4.13 -7.53 9.38
C ARG A 702 2.82 -7.84 10.10
N ASP A 703 2.87 -8.08 11.41
CA ASP A 703 1.68 -8.46 12.18
C ASP A 703 0.70 -7.28 12.27
N ALA A 704 1.21 -6.05 12.40
CA ALA A 704 0.39 -4.84 12.28
C ALA A 704 -0.24 -4.69 10.88
N ALA A 705 0.51 -4.98 9.80
CA ALA A 705 -0.02 -4.94 8.44
C ALA A 705 -1.11 -6.00 8.19
N ARG A 706 -0.95 -7.21 8.73
CA ARG A 706 -1.93 -8.30 8.58
C ARG A 706 -3.22 -8.09 9.39
N ASP A 707 -3.13 -7.49 10.57
CA ASP A 707 -4.32 -7.05 11.30
C ASP A 707 -5.10 -6.05 10.45
N LEU A 708 -4.42 -5.05 9.88
CA LEU A 708 -5.04 -4.07 9.00
C LEU A 708 -5.62 -4.72 7.75
N ASP A 709 -4.88 -5.61 7.06
CA ASP A 709 -5.37 -6.39 5.92
C ASP A 709 -6.69 -7.07 6.29
N THR A 710 -6.73 -7.80 7.41
CA THR A 710 -7.93 -8.52 7.86
C THR A 710 -9.12 -7.57 8.08
N ARG A 711 -8.89 -6.40 8.67
CA ARG A 711 -9.95 -5.39 8.88
C ARG A 711 -10.42 -4.77 7.56
N VAL A 712 -9.52 -4.51 6.62
CA VAL A 712 -9.84 -4.02 5.27
C VAL A 712 -10.61 -5.07 4.48
N GLU A 713 -10.14 -6.31 4.43
CA GLU A 713 -10.80 -7.45 3.74
C GLU A 713 -12.25 -7.61 4.23
N ASN A 714 -12.45 -7.62 5.56
CA ASN A 714 -13.78 -7.71 6.17
C ASN A 714 -14.70 -6.54 5.77
N TYR A 715 -14.16 -5.32 5.72
CA TYR A 715 -14.94 -4.14 5.32
C TYR A 715 -15.28 -4.17 3.82
N MET A 716 -14.29 -4.47 2.97
CA MET A 716 -14.44 -4.47 1.52
C MET A 716 -15.35 -5.59 1.01
N THR A 717 -15.33 -6.75 1.68
CA THR A 717 -16.21 -7.89 1.37
C THR A 717 -17.70 -7.51 1.38
N HIS A 718 -18.11 -6.56 2.23
CA HIS A 718 -19.50 -6.09 2.28
C HIS A 718 -19.92 -5.37 0.99
N TRP A 719 -18.99 -4.64 0.36
CA TRP A 719 -19.25 -3.79 -0.81
C TRP A 719 -18.94 -4.48 -2.13
N PHE A 720 -18.05 -5.47 -2.11
CA PHE A 720 -17.66 -6.27 -3.27
C PHE A 720 -17.95 -7.76 -3.05
N PRO A 721 -19.23 -8.16 -2.84
CA PRO A 721 -19.56 -9.57 -2.69
C PRO A 721 -19.30 -10.31 -4.01
N THR A 722 -18.47 -11.35 -3.99
CA THR A 722 -18.31 -12.18 -5.19
C THR A 722 -19.53 -13.12 -5.35
N PRO A 723 -20.12 -13.24 -6.56
CA PRO A 723 -21.27 -14.11 -6.79
C PRO A 723 -20.92 -15.55 -6.42
N PRO A 724 -21.83 -16.31 -5.77
CA PRO A 724 -21.55 -17.71 -5.45
C PRO A 724 -21.27 -18.49 -6.74
N PRO A 725 -20.37 -19.51 -6.70
CA PRO A 725 -20.13 -20.37 -7.85
C PRO A 725 -21.45 -20.99 -8.37
N GLU A 726 -21.63 -21.00 -9.70
CA GLU A 726 -22.77 -21.68 -10.31
C GLU A 726 -22.63 -23.19 -10.09
N ASN A 727 -23.63 -23.80 -9.44
CA ASN A 727 -23.68 -25.25 -9.21
C ASN A 727 -24.69 -25.91 -10.16
N PRO A 728 -24.31 -27.01 -10.86
CA PRO A 728 -22.99 -27.65 -10.85
C PRO A 728 -21.97 -26.89 -11.70
N VAL A 729 -20.72 -26.82 -11.23
CA VAL A 729 -19.60 -26.31 -12.05
C VAL A 729 -19.33 -27.35 -13.15
N PRO A 730 -19.44 -26.99 -14.44
CA PRO A 730 -19.23 -27.94 -15.53
C PRO A 730 -17.74 -28.24 -15.70
N LEU A 731 -17.24 -29.26 -15.01
CA LEU A 731 -15.83 -29.66 -15.05
C LEU A 731 -15.55 -30.72 -16.12
N PRO A 732 -14.42 -30.62 -16.86
CA PRO A 732 -14.00 -31.66 -17.80
C PRO A 732 -13.54 -32.95 -17.08
N HIS A 733 -12.92 -32.82 -15.91
CA HIS A 733 -12.44 -33.92 -15.07
C HIS A 733 -12.39 -33.49 -13.59
N LEU A 734 -12.37 -34.47 -12.68
CA LEU A 734 -12.16 -34.25 -11.25
C LEU A 734 -10.66 -34.36 -10.93
N TYR A 735 -10.19 -33.53 -10.00
CA TYR A 735 -8.82 -33.57 -9.51
C TYR A 735 -8.59 -34.81 -8.63
N HIS A 736 -7.43 -35.46 -8.77
CA HIS A 736 -7.16 -36.73 -8.11
C HIS A 736 -6.25 -36.56 -6.89
N LEU A 737 -6.77 -36.96 -5.73
CA LEU A 737 -5.99 -37.17 -4.50
C LEU A 737 -5.97 -38.66 -4.15
N TYR A 738 -5.10 -39.05 -3.22
CA TYR A 738 -5.13 -40.39 -2.64
C TYR A 738 -5.23 -40.36 -1.11
N SER A 739 -5.80 -41.40 -0.52
CA SER A 739 -5.86 -41.61 0.93
C SER A 739 -4.49 -42.12 1.40
N PRO A 740 -3.70 -41.34 2.18
CA PRO A 740 -2.44 -41.82 2.74
C PRO A 740 -2.66 -43.00 3.69
N THR A 741 -3.79 -43.03 4.42
CA THR A 741 -4.11 -44.09 5.38
C THR A 741 -4.32 -45.43 4.68
N LEU A 742 -5.21 -45.49 3.67
CA LEU A 742 -5.46 -46.73 2.95
C LEU A 742 -4.26 -47.16 2.12
N ASN A 743 -3.53 -46.22 1.53
CA ASN A 743 -2.33 -46.53 0.78
C ASN A 743 -1.30 -47.22 1.68
N LYS A 744 -1.05 -46.68 2.88
CA LYS A 744 -0.08 -47.24 3.82
C LYS A 744 -0.47 -48.64 4.29
N ILE A 745 -1.72 -48.81 4.70
CA ILE A 745 -2.26 -50.11 5.12
C ILE A 745 -2.16 -51.14 4.00
N MET A 746 -2.52 -50.75 2.77
CA MET A 746 -2.48 -51.64 1.60
C MET A 746 -1.04 -52.09 1.31
N TRP A 747 -0.07 -51.18 1.29
CA TRP A 747 1.32 -51.53 1.02
C TRP A 747 1.96 -52.36 2.14
N ASP A 748 1.66 -52.05 3.41
CA ASP A 748 2.10 -52.88 4.54
C ASP A 748 1.53 -54.30 4.45
N TYR A 749 0.28 -54.45 3.98
CA TYR A 749 -0.33 -55.75 3.74
C TYR A 749 0.35 -56.50 2.60
N LEU A 750 0.57 -55.85 1.45
CA LEU A 750 1.21 -56.46 0.28
C LEU A 750 2.68 -56.83 0.53
N ASN A 751 3.39 -56.06 1.35
CA ASN A 751 4.77 -56.31 1.74
C ASN A 751 4.90 -57.33 2.89
N GLY A 752 3.79 -57.83 3.43
CA GLY A 752 3.77 -58.82 4.52
C GLY A 752 4.13 -58.26 5.90
N ILE A 753 4.13 -56.94 6.07
CA ILE A 753 4.33 -56.24 7.35
C ILE A 753 3.06 -56.35 8.21
N LEU A 754 1.89 -56.20 7.56
CA LEU A 754 0.57 -56.42 8.15
C LEU A 754 0.07 -57.81 7.78
N ILE A 755 -0.27 -58.63 8.79
CA ILE A 755 -0.84 -59.96 8.60
C ILE A 755 -2.27 -59.96 9.12
N LEU A 756 -3.23 -60.10 8.21
CA LEU A 756 -4.64 -60.20 8.53
C LEU A 756 -5.04 -61.64 8.82
N ARG A 757 -5.90 -61.86 9.82
CA ARG A 757 -6.45 -63.18 10.15
C ARG A 757 -7.97 -63.09 10.22
N GLU A 758 -8.61 -63.99 9.48
CA GLU A 758 -10.05 -64.14 9.52
C GLU A 758 -10.49 -64.65 10.90
N ASP A 759 -11.36 -63.91 11.58
CA ASP A 759 -11.88 -64.19 12.92
C ASP A 759 -13.39 -63.92 13.06
N ASP A 760 -14.06 -63.50 11.97
CA ASP A 760 -15.50 -63.21 11.92
C ASP A 760 -16.14 -63.81 10.65
N PRO A 761 -17.18 -64.64 10.76
CA PRO A 761 -17.79 -65.29 9.60
C PRO A 761 -18.63 -64.35 8.72
N ASP A 762 -19.08 -63.21 9.24
CA ASP A 762 -19.95 -62.25 8.53
C ASP A 762 -19.14 -61.10 7.92
N TYR A 763 -18.12 -60.62 8.64
CA TYR A 763 -17.29 -59.47 8.24
C TYR A 763 -15.85 -59.84 7.85
N ARG A 764 -15.52 -61.13 7.88
CA ARG A 764 -14.16 -61.71 7.78
C ARG A 764 -13.22 -61.34 8.92
N ILE A 765 -13.14 -60.06 9.24
CA ILE A 765 -12.35 -59.52 10.36
C ILE A 765 -13.32 -58.92 11.36
N SER A 766 -13.15 -59.17 12.66
CA SER A 766 -13.97 -58.60 13.73
C SER A 766 -13.69 -57.11 13.94
N THR A 767 -14.67 -56.36 14.43
CA THR A 767 -14.49 -54.92 14.72
C THR A 767 -13.37 -54.67 15.74
N THR A 768 -13.21 -55.56 16.73
CA THR A 768 -12.15 -55.46 17.73
C THR A 768 -10.77 -55.61 17.10
N GLN A 769 -10.55 -56.63 16.26
CA GLN A 769 -9.28 -56.80 15.55
C GLN A 769 -8.98 -55.61 14.63
N LEU A 770 -10.00 -55.09 13.96
CA LEU A 770 -9.86 -53.93 13.09
C LEU A 770 -9.39 -52.69 13.87
N ASP A 771 -10.03 -52.37 15.00
CA ASP A 771 -9.67 -51.22 15.83
C ASP A 771 -8.25 -51.37 16.43
N GLU A 772 -7.86 -52.58 16.81
CA GLU A 772 -6.50 -52.89 17.31
C GLU A 772 -5.41 -52.70 16.24
N ILE A 773 -5.68 -53.11 14.99
CA ILE A 773 -4.77 -52.88 13.87
C ILE A 773 -4.68 -51.38 13.56
N MET A 774 -5.82 -50.69 13.53
CA MET A 774 -5.90 -49.28 13.19
C MET A 774 -5.17 -48.38 14.18
N GLU A 775 -4.95 -48.82 15.43
CA GLU A 775 -4.14 -48.07 16.40
C GLU A 775 -2.75 -47.68 15.86
N ARG A 776 -2.17 -48.50 14.96
CA ARG A 776 -0.87 -48.24 14.32
C ARG A 776 -0.89 -47.18 13.22
N TYR A 777 -2.07 -46.82 12.73
CA TYR A 777 -2.27 -45.95 11.57
C TYR A 777 -3.09 -44.70 11.88
N LYS A 778 -3.55 -44.55 13.14
CA LYS A 778 -4.38 -43.40 13.57
C LYS A 778 -3.69 -42.05 13.43
N ASP A 779 -2.37 -42.02 13.45
CA ASP A 779 -1.57 -40.81 13.26
C ASP A 779 -1.62 -40.28 11.82
N LEU A 780 -2.03 -41.09 10.84
CA LEU A 780 -2.24 -40.67 9.45
C LEU A 780 -3.63 -40.08 9.18
N LEU A 781 -4.63 -40.39 10.01
CA LEU A 781 -6.00 -39.87 9.85
C LEU A 781 -6.05 -38.34 9.80
N PRO A 782 -5.33 -37.59 10.66
CA PRO A 782 -5.30 -36.12 10.59
C PRO A 782 -4.72 -35.54 9.30
N PHE A 783 -4.07 -36.35 8.45
CA PHE A 783 -3.56 -35.95 7.14
C PHE A 783 -4.42 -36.46 5.97
N ASP A 784 -5.40 -37.33 6.24
CA ASP A 784 -6.17 -37.99 5.19
C ASP A 784 -7.35 -37.10 4.73
N PRO A 785 -7.46 -36.76 3.43
CA PRO A 785 -8.54 -35.94 2.93
C PRO A 785 -9.93 -36.49 3.25
N ALA A 786 -10.10 -37.82 3.30
CA ALA A 786 -11.40 -38.44 3.63
C ALA A 786 -11.83 -38.19 5.08
N TYR A 787 -10.85 -38.04 5.98
CA TYR A 787 -11.07 -37.80 7.40
C TYR A 787 -11.24 -36.31 7.70
N ILE A 788 -10.41 -35.46 7.08
CA ILE A 788 -10.45 -34.00 7.25
C ILE A 788 -11.68 -33.38 6.55
N GLY A 789 -12.04 -33.93 5.38
CA GLY A 789 -13.04 -33.39 4.47
C GLY A 789 -12.39 -32.70 3.26
N TYR A 790 -13.04 -32.83 2.11
CA TYR A 790 -12.60 -32.23 0.84
C TYR A 790 -13.82 -31.81 0.00
N ASP A 791 -13.61 -30.96 -1.01
CA ASP A 791 -14.68 -30.53 -1.91
C ASP A 791 -14.96 -31.59 -2.99
N LYS A 792 -16.07 -32.32 -2.80
CA LYS A 792 -16.51 -33.40 -3.69
C LYS A 792 -16.95 -32.92 -5.07
N ALA A 793 -17.20 -31.62 -5.25
CA ALA A 793 -17.51 -31.07 -6.56
C ALA A 793 -16.27 -31.06 -7.48
N PHE A 794 -15.07 -30.96 -6.89
CA PHE A 794 -13.81 -30.82 -7.64
C PHE A 794 -12.89 -32.03 -7.52
N VAL A 795 -12.94 -32.78 -6.42
CA VAL A 795 -11.95 -33.82 -6.09
C VAL A 795 -12.55 -35.22 -6.10
N LYS A 796 -11.76 -36.18 -6.57
CA LYS A 796 -11.99 -37.63 -6.45
C LYS A 796 -10.84 -38.28 -5.68
N LEU A 797 -11.19 -39.07 -4.66
CA LEU A 797 -10.21 -39.68 -3.75
C LEU A 797 -9.98 -41.16 -4.05
N HIS A 798 -8.71 -41.53 -4.26
CA HIS A 798 -8.28 -42.88 -4.61
C HIS A 798 -7.65 -43.61 -3.41
N PRO A 799 -7.69 -44.96 -3.35
CA PRO A 799 -7.16 -45.72 -2.21
C PRO A 799 -5.64 -45.80 -2.19
N HIS A 800 -5.00 -45.59 -3.33
CA HIS A 800 -3.56 -45.63 -3.45
C HIS A 800 -3.06 -44.64 -4.49
N VAL A 801 -1.76 -44.37 -4.38
CA VAL A 801 -1.03 -43.40 -5.19
C VAL A 801 -0.94 -43.80 -6.67
N LYS A 802 -0.85 -45.09 -7.01
CA LYS A 802 -0.76 -45.56 -8.42
C LYS A 802 -2.00 -45.31 -9.26
N TYR A 803 -1.86 -44.99 -10.54
CA TYR A 803 -3.01 -44.91 -11.47
C TYR A 803 -3.49 -46.27 -11.98
N GLU A 804 -2.60 -47.25 -11.99
CA GLU A 804 -2.91 -48.64 -12.33
C GLU A 804 -3.67 -49.36 -11.22
N THR A 805 -4.47 -50.36 -11.57
CA THR A 805 -5.18 -51.18 -10.57
C THR A 805 -4.23 -52.08 -9.81
N VAL A 806 -4.34 -52.11 -8.48
CA VAL A 806 -3.54 -52.99 -7.62
C VAL A 806 -4.30 -54.27 -7.28
N GLU A 807 -3.63 -55.42 -7.43
CA GLU A 807 -4.23 -56.73 -7.08
C GLU A 807 -4.11 -57.00 -5.57
N ILE A 808 -5.24 -57.29 -4.93
CA ILE A 808 -5.33 -57.66 -3.51
C ILE A 808 -6.23 -58.89 -3.36
N ASN A 809 -5.98 -59.76 -2.39
CA ASN A 809 -6.88 -60.89 -2.15
C ASN A 809 -8.21 -60.41 -1.51
N GLU A 810 -9.20 -61.30 -1.48
CA GLU A 810 -10.53 -60.95 -0.95
C GLU A 810 -10.51 -60.52 0.53
N LEU A 811 -9.63 -61.09 1.37
CA LEU A 811 -9.52 -60.73 2.78
C LEU A 811 -8.98 -59.29 2.95
N GLY A 812 -7.94 -58.92 2.19
CA GLY A 812 -7.38 -57.58 2.20
C GLY A 812 -8.35 -56.54 1.64
N PHE A 813 -9.12 -56.89 0.59
CA PHE A 813 -10.17 -56.01 0.08
C PHE A 813 -11.25 -55.74 1.13
N ALA A 814 -11.78 -56.80 1.77
CA ALA A 814 -12.78 -56.67 2.82
C ALA A 814 -12.27 -55.82 3.99
N PHE A 815 -10.99 -55.94 4.35
CA PHE A 815 -10.38 -55.12 5.40
C PHE A 815 -10.36 -53.63 5.03
N LEU A 816 -9.83 -53.28 3.84
CA LEU A 816 -9.74 -51.89 3.39
C LEU A 816 -11.13 -51.24 3.25
N ASP A 817 -12.13 -51.99 2.82
CA ASP A 817 -13.53 -51.54 2.72
C ASP A 817 -14.10 -51.19 4.10
N ARG A 818 -13.89 -52.05 5.10
CA ARG A 818 -14.31 -51.76 6.48
C ARG A 818 -13.57 -50.58 7.10
N VAL A 819 -12.27 -50.41 6.80
CA VAL A 819 -11.51 -49.23 7.24
C VAL A 819 -12.08 -47.96 6.61
N ASN A 820 -12.38 -48.00 5.30
CA ASN A 820 -12.98 -46.90 4.58
C ASN A 820 -14.33 -46.49 5.18
N GLU A 821 -15.24 -47.45 5.42
CA GLU A 821 -16.54 -47.18 6.03
C GLU A 821 -16.45 -46.62 7.45
N ARG A 822 -15.56 -47.17 8.29
CA ARG A 822 -15.51 -46.85 9.72
C ARG A 822 -14.71 -45.60 10.05
N TYR A 823 -13.60 -45.35 9.35
CA TYR A 823 -12.66 -44.26 9.66
C TYR A 823 -12.63 -43.15 8.62
N LEU A 824 -13.03 -43.43 7.37
CA LEU A 824 -12.91 -42.50 6.23
C LEU A 824 -14.26 -42.17 5.60
N ASN A 825 -15.36 -42.40 6.35
CA ASN A 825 -16.74 -42.09 5.99
C ASN A 825 -17.25 -42.74 4.68
N GLY A 826 -16.57 -43.78 4.19
CA GLY A 826 -16.90 -44.43 2.92
C GLY A 826 -16.61 -43.57 1.68
N GLU A 827 -15.79 -42.53 1.81
CA GLU A 827 -15.56 -41.54 0.75
C GLU A 827 -14.48 -41.97 -0.27
N VAL A 828 -13.65 -42.96 0.07
CA VAL A 828 -12.58 -43.44 -0.82
C VAL A 828 -13.12 -44.47 -1.82
N GLN A 829 -12.77 -44.34 -3.10
CA GLN A 829 -13.30 -45.22 -4.15
C GLN A 829 -12.46 -46.48 -4.36
N LEU A 830 -12.90 -47.63 -3.85
CA LEU A 830 -12.14 -48.89 -3.95
C LEU A 830 -12.33 -49.65 -5.28
N ASN A 831 -13.58 -49.80 -5.73
CA ASN A 831 -13.98 -50.75 -6.79
C ASN A 831 -13.37 -50.51 -8.18
N GLN A 832 -12.85 -49.30 -8.46
CA GLN A 832 -12.24 -48.95 -9.75
C GLN A 832 -10.71 -49.06 -9.73
N TYR A 833 -10.10 -49.18 -8.56
CA TYR A 833 -8.65 -49.08 -8.38
C TYR A 833 -8.05 -50.33 -7.72
N LEU A 834 -8.86 -51.15 -7.06
CA LEU A 834 -8.45 -52.44 -6.50
C LEU A 834 -9.09 -53.58 -7.28
N LYS A 835 -8.29 -54.62 -7.58
CA LYS A 835 -8.77 -55.84 -8.24
C LYS A 835 -8.59 -57.04 -7.31
N ILE A 836 -9.66 -57.79 -7.09
CA ILE A 836 -9.61 -59.00 -6.28
C ILE A 836 -8.83 -60.08 -7.06
N LYS A 837 -7.76 -60.60 -6.45
CA LYS A 837 -6.99 -61.73 -6.97
C LYS A 837 -7.84 -62.99 -6.88
N GLY A 838 -8.20 -63.55 -8.04
CA GLY A 838 -9.00 -64.77 -8.17
C GLY A 838 -8.24 -66.05 -7.87
#